data_AF-A0A7J3G3Y5-F1
#
_entry.id   AF-A0A7J3G3Y5-F1
#
_cell.length_a   1.000
_cell.length_b   1.000
_cell.length_c   1.000
_cell.angle_alpha   90.00
_cell.angle_beta   90.00
_cell.angle_gamma   90.00
#
_symmetry.space_group_name_H-M   'P 1'
#
loop_
_entity.id
_entity.type
_entity.pdbx_description
1 polymer ?
#
loop_
_entity_poly.entity_id
_entity_poly.type
_entity_poly.pdbx_seq_one_letter_code
_entity_poly.pdbx_strand_id
1 'polypeptide(L)'
;MSREAVFQDKLKELIQAASKFRFDGLEVSRVERDHPVDSREVDIAVFIRGGLPFLLIETKKKAEGKRDRGLFDPLALAVVGQAISYAALYGRRGLHVPYFATANPKSIAVFKTPKDLNEYVNYAKIEKRDYSNVIRQEKFSDLIKNYLIIREELKLTEEYIQNLLDRLAKDFLEKRALKVELSFALINQFRSFVEDLSEQCRDLLELKMKDDLALKTELDKMEKELGYKPSSEELVRMMSYVLMNKLIFYKVLEEKYKLRRLTDLDTSSSTSFREQLLKYFDEAVNATKDFEPVFKTGIYDMLPIPDDPNVMERINDFISFLDNVKVEEVGDLAGYIYEELIPPEERHRLGQFYTPPAICELITKWTIRSPEDIVLDPGCGSGGFLLQAYRRLLKLKTGRDVLPASKEVHERILNQLYAVDINPFPAHLTAVNLSMKNVRAPSSRMNVIVQDFFSIMPGHELILPYRIKTAAGEVERKITMPKKADAIVGNPPYTRWVEIPEKTKKQVLERLRRGRDLIGMYGLTPQVSRGVEPGIYTYWIMHATGFLKDGGKLGMIISNLWMQTDYGIGFGKFLLDNYKVKAIIDFTLRLFTALISTCVILLEKEKNQEKRLNNEVVFIHIPGTIESVNVEEILEVVESKKSDKFYVKVMKQGEIPADRKWMDVFFGKKEVYESNLLVKLSELFDASYGNIKYLVLVSTGKLRGVRNPGASEFHYLTPSKVKEFKLEKYAYPNSDLKDALIWPAITSARQAEFFTFTEDDWKQMYGNDEKCYMFIGHKPRSKLPEEVRKYVKWGETECVTRIRESRGGGRLANQTESAKVRAGSKEFYGWYDLGGVVPAPIFAIYQAWYKTRFILCRFPVAMYHALITLVPRNSVSLNEEQVNALLAYLNSSFIQYYVETHGRRSGGGIIGLEINIARDMPVLDVRKLTKEQVESLAHKFGELEAEARRIGGASMKEQIEKLKPKIYEIDHIIGEILSLKPEDVEDMQKTVEDLVERRIMGAKEAMPESVKGEAELRIKPPKKAKRKKEKNATTKQLDEFFEGLQSK
;
A
#
# COMPACT_ATOMS: atom_id res chain seq x y z
N MET A 1 48.08 9.28 -11.58
CA MET A 1 47.50 7.93 -11.76
C MET A 1 48.47 6.90 -11.22
N SER A 2 47.97 5.85 -10.54
CA SER A 2 48.84 4.74 -10.09
C SER A 2 49.35 3.95 -11.30
N ARG A 3 50.52 3.28 -11.19
CA ARG A 3 51.04 2.38 -12.26
C ARG A 3 50.05 1.26 -12.65
N GLU A 4 49.08 0.98 -11.80
CA GLU A 4 47.99 0.01 -12.01
C GLU A 4 46.89 0.57 -12.89
N ALA A 5 46.44 1.81 -12.62
CA ALA A 5 45.42 2.48 -13.41
C ALA A 5 45.84 2.60 -14.89
N VAL A 6 47.11 2.93 -15.14
CA VAL A 6 47.67 2.99 -16.51
C VAL A 6 47.64 1.61 -17.20
N PHE A 7 47.86 0.54 -16.44
CA PHE A 7 47.78 -0.82 -16.96
C PHE A 7 46.34 -1.24 -17.23
N GLN A 8 45.40 -0.91 -16.34
CA GLN A 8 43.97 -1.14 -16.51
C GLN A 8 43.43 -0.44 -17.76
N ASP A 9 43.74 0.84 -17.94
CA ASP A 9 43.30 1.62 -19.11
C ASP A 9 43.82 1.02 -20.40
N LYS A 10 45.12 0.70 -20.46
CA LYS A 10 45.73 0.07 -21.64
C LYS A 10 45.14 -1.30 -21.94
N LEU A 11 44.88 -2.12 -20.92
CA LEU A 11 44.29 -3.45 -21.10
C LEU A 11 42.83 -3.34 -21.58
N LYS A 12 42.04 -2.41 -21.02
CA LYS A 12 40.68 -2.12 -21.48
C LYS A 12 40.67 -1.69 -22.95
N GLU A 13 41.52 -0.74 -23.33
CA GLU A 13 41.63 -0.27 -24.71
C GLU A 13 41.98 -1.39 -25.69
N LEU A 14 42.92 -2.27 -25.33
CA LEU A 14 43.30 -3.41 -26.16
C LEU A 14 42.17 -4.45 -26.29
N ILE A 15 41.45 -4.73 -25.19
CA ILE A 15 40.27 -5.62 -25.24
C ILE A 15 39.19 -4.98 -26.11
N GLN A 16 38.92 -3.69 -25.96
CA GLN A 16 37.94 -2.95 -26.77
C GLN A 16 38.33 -2.93 -28.26
N ALA A 17 39.62 -2.78 -28.58
CA ALA A 17 40.13 -2.80 -29.95
C ALA A 17 39.99 -4.21 -30.57
N ALA A 18 40.48 -5.23 -29.87
CA ALA A 18 40.34 -6.62 -30.29
C ALA A 18 38.86 -7.03 -30.47
N SER A 19 37.96 -6.46 -29.65
CA SER A 19 36.51 -6.74 -29.68
C SER A 19 35.81 -6.34 -30.98
N LYS A 20 36.47 -5.57 -31.85
CA LYS A 20 35.95 -5.22 -33.18
C LYS A 20 35.96 -6.39 -34.17
N PHE A 21 36.67 -7.48 -33.84
CA PHE A 21 36.73 -8.69 -34.64
C PHE A 21 35.76 -9.75 -34.09
N ARG A 22 35.17 -10.59 -34.95
CA ARG A 22 34.29 -11.68 -34.51
C ARG A 22 35.12 -12.87 -34.03
N PHE A 23 34.89 -13.32 -32.78
CA PHE A 23 35.59 -14.45 -32.17
C PHE A 23 34.76 -15.72 -32.24
N ASP A 24 34.98 -16.56 -33.26
CA ASP A 24 34.25 -17.83 -33.49
C ASP A 24 32.69 -17.75 -33.36
N GLY A 25 32.10 -16.57 -33.59
CA GLY A 25 30.65 -16.33 -33.49
C GLY A 25 30.15 -15.75 -32.16
N LEU A 26 31.07 -15.40 -31.25
CA LEU A 26 30.82 -14.65 -30.01
C LEU A 26 31.22 -13.18 -30.22
N GLU A 27 30.31 -12.26 -29.89
CA GLU A 27 30.48 -10.82 -30.07
C GLU A 27 30.54 -10.15 -28.70
N VAL A 28 31.61 -9.38 -28.46
CA VAL A 28 31.78 -8.59 -27.25
C VAL A 28 30.99 -7.30 -27.42
N SER A 29 29.95 -7.11 -26.60
CA SER A 29 29.05 -5.95 -26.69
C SER A 29 29.64 -4.70 -26.04
N ARG A 30 30.30 -4.86 -24.89
CA ARG A 30 30.95 -3.75 -24.18
C ARG A 30 32.05 -4.23 -23.24
N VAL A 31 33.00 -3.33 -22.99
CA VAL A 31 34.10 -3.52 -22.04
C VAL A 31 34.10 -2.35 -21.06
N GLU A 32 33.89 -2.64 -19.79
CA GLU A 32 33.81 -1.63 -18.73
C GLU A 32 35.02 -1.70 -17.82
N ARG A 33 35.47 -0.53 -17.37
CA ARG A 33 36.48 -0.40 -16.31
C ARG A 33 35.77 0.00 -15.02
N ASP A 34 36.26 -0.49 -13.88
CA ASP A 34 35.69 -0.21 -12.55
C ASP A 34 34.19 -0.57 -12.50
N HIS A 35 33.83 -1.71 -13.09
CA HIS A 35 32.42 -2.11 -13.24
C HIS A 35 31.80 -2.50 -11.89
N PRO A 36 30.66 -1.92 -11.50
CA PRO A 36 30.09 -2.15 -10.18
C PRO A 36 29.44 -3.54 -10.03
N VAL A 37 29.93 -4.32 -9.08
CA VAL A 37 29.38 -5.62 -8.65
C VAL A 37 28.99 -5.54 -7.16
N ASP A 38 27.69 -5.36 -6.88
CA ASP A 38 27.16 -4.99 -5.57
C ASP A 38 27.80 -3.69 -5.05
N SER A 39 28.53 -3.74 -3.93
CA SER A 39 29.21 -2.61 -3.29
C SER A 39 30.72 -2.60 -3.61
N ARG A 40 31.12 -3.21 -4.72
CA ARG A 40 32.52 -3.42 -5.15
C ARG A 40 32.63 -3.08 -6.62
N GLU A 41 33.85 -2.90 -7.09
CA GLU A 41 34.16 -2.62 -8.49
C GLU A 41 35.17 -3.66 -8.96
N VAL A 42 34.88 -4.29 -10.10
CA VAL A 42 35.85 -5.14 -10.80
C VAL A 42 36.62 -4.27 -11.78
N ASP A 43 37.94 -4.45 -11.84
CA ASP A 43 38.80 -3.57 -12.64
C ASP A 43 38.43 -3.56 -14.12
N ILE A 44 38.17 -4.73 -14.71
CA ILE A 44 37.67 -4.84 -16.10
C ILE A 44 36.58 -5.91 -16.18
N ALA A 45 35.44 -5.56 -16.80
CA ALA A 45 34.37 -6.49 -17.13
C ALA A 45 34.12 -6.51 -18.64
N VAL A 46 34.12 -7.71 -19.22
CA VAL A 46 33.82 -7.96 -20.64
C VAL A 46 32.44 -8.58 -20.74
N PHE A 47 31.57 -7.97 -21.53
CA PHE A 47 30.21 -8.42 -21.77
C PHE A 47 30.06 -8.91 -23.20
N ILE A 48 29.28 -9.96 -23.39
CA ILE A 48 28.89 -10.45 -24.71
C ILE A 48 27.52 -9.90 -25.11
N ARG A 49 27.12 -10.15 -26.35
CA ARG A 49 25.79 -9.82 -26.87
C ARG A 49 24.67 -10.23 -25.90
N GLY A 50 23.66 -9.37 -25.74
CA GLY A 50 22.60 -9.52 -24.73
C GLY A 50 22.99 -9.08 -23.31
N GLY A 51 24.13 -8.39 -23.15
CA GLY A 51 24.56 -7.79 -21.88
C GLY A 51 25.02 -8.79 -20.82
N LEU A 52 25.33 -10.03 -21.21
CA LEU A 52 25.76 -11.09 -20.29
C LEU A 52 27.25 -10.95 -19.94
N PRO A 53 27.64 -11.02 -18.66
CA PRO A 53 29.04 -10.96 -18.25
C PRO A 53 29.78 -12.21 -18.72
N PHE A 54 30.85 -12.03 -19.49
CA PHE A 54 31.63 -13.10 -20.11
C PHE A 54 32.96 -13.36 -19.40
N LEU A 55 33.72 -12.29 -19.14
CA LEU A 55 35.02 -12.35 -18.49
C LEU A 55 35.18 -11.19 -17.50
N LEU A 56 35.54 -11.51 -16.25
CA LEU A 56 35.83 -10.53 -15.20
C LEU A 56 37.31 -10.56 -14.85
N ILE A 57 38.01 -9.43 -14.90
CA ILE A 57 39.46 -9.36 -14.71
C ILE A 57 39.77 -8.47 -13.51
N GLU A 58 40.49 -9.01 -12.53
CA GLU A 58 41.13 -8.26 -11.45
C GLU A 58 42.60 -8.02 -11.81
N THR A 59 43.08 -6.79 -11.69
CA THR A 59 44.44 -6.40 -12.01
C THR A 59 45.28 -6.14 -10.76
N LYS A 60 46.61 -6.24 -10.88
CA LYS A 60 47.59 -5.89 -9.86
C LYS A 60 48.79 -5.17 -10.47
N LYS A 61 49.49 -4.36 -9.66
CA LYS A 61 50.77 -3.73 -10.04
C LYS A 61 51.87 -4.77 -10.30
N LYS A 62 52.94 -4.36 -10.98
CA LYS A 62 54.15 -5.18 -11.13
C LYS A 62 54.89 -5.26 -9.78
N ALA A 63 55.26 -6.47 -9.34
CA ALA A 63 56.07 -6.65 -8.13
C ALA A 63 57.51 -6.13 -8.35
N GLU A 64 57.98 -5.22 -7.51
CA GLU A 64 59.31 -4.57 -7.64
C GLU A 64 60.39 -5.17 -6.70
N GLY A 65 60.04 -6.15 -5.85
CA GLY A 65 60.98 -6.83 -4.96
C GLY A 65 60.52 -8.22 -4.48
N LYS A 66 61.40 -8.96 -3.79
CA LYS A 66 61.11 -10.31 -3.25
C LYS A 66 59.97 -10.32 -2.21
N ARG A 67 59.78 -9.23 -1.44
CA ARG A 67 58.69 -9.09 -0.45
C ARG A 67 57.30 -8.86 -1.10
N ASP A 68 57.26 -8.31 -2.30
CA ASP A 68 56.01 -7.94 -3.00
C ASP A 68 55.48 -9.05 -3.92
N ARG A 69 56.29 -10.10 -4.19
CA ARG A 69 55.89 -11.18 -5.10
C ARG A 69 54.63 -11.92 -4.65
N GLY A 70 54.39 -12.10 -3.35
CA GLY A 70 53.20 -12.78 -2.85
C GLY A 70 51.91 -11.95 -2.88
N LEU A 71 52.00 -10.63 -3.01
CA LEU A 71 50.86 -9.70 -2.97
C LEU A 71 50.34 -9.33 -4.37
N PHE A 72 51.21 -9.42 -5.38
CA PHE A 72 50.90 -9.01 -6.76
C PHE A 72 51.10 -10.13 -7.79
N ASP A 73 51.32 -11.37 -7.36
CA ASP A 73 51.23 -12.55 -8.22
C ASP A 73 49.76 -12.80 -8.59
N PRO A 74 49.41 -12.89 -9.89
CA PRO A 74 48.05 -13.20 -10.31
C PRO A 74 47.51 -14.51 -9.71
N LEU A 75 48.37 -15.48 -9.39
CA LEU A 75 47.96 -16.73 -8.73
C LEU A 75 47.98 -16.68 -7.21
N ALA A 76 48.25 -15.53 -6.59
CA ALA A 76 48.17 -15.41 -5.14
C ALA A 76 46.71 -15.64 -4.67
N LEU A 77 46.55 -16.39 -3.58
CA LEU A 77 45.25 -16.80 -3.03
C LEU A 77 44.29 -15.60 -2.85
N ALA A 78 44.79 -14.47 -2.36
CA ALA A 78 43.99 -13.27 -2.16
C ALA A 78 43.56 -12.61 -3.48
N VAL A 79 44.38 -12.66 -4.52
CA VAL A 79 44.11 -12.05 -5.83
C VAL A 79 43.08 -12.88 -6.59
N VAL A 80 43.26 -14.20 -6.62
CA VAL A 80 42.28 -15.15 -7.17
C VAL A 80 40.98 -15.11 -6.36
N GLY A 81 41.09 -15.03 -5.03
CA GLY A 81 39.96 -14.89 -4.11
C GLY A 81 39.14 -13.63 -4.33
N GLN A 82 39.78 -12.52 -4.72
CA GLN A 82 39.09 -11.30 -5.13
C GLN A 82 38.37 -11.48 -6.47
N ALA A 83 39.03 -12.01 -7.50
CA ALA A 83 38.44 -12.20 -8.82
C ALA A 83 37.24 -13.18 -8.81
N ILE A 84 37.37 -14.33 -8.15
CA ILE A 84 36.28 -15.32 -8.03
C ILE A 84 35.12 -14.78 -7.19
N SER A 85 35.37 -13.82 -6.29
CA SER A 85 34.30 -13.20 -5.51
C SER A 85 33.31 -12.46 -6.39
N TYR A 86 33.75 -11.79 -7.46
CA TYR A 86 32.85 -11.14 -8.41
C TYR A 86 31.98 -12.16 -9.15
N ALA A 87 32.58 -13.26 -9.62
CA ALA A 87 31.84 -14.36 -10.23
C ALA A 87 30.82 -14.98 -9.26
N ALA A 88 31.16 -15.12 -7.98
CA ALA A 88 30.27 -15.61 -6.93
C ALA A 88 29.14 -14.61 -6.57
N LEU A 89 29.41 -13.31 -6.62
CA LEU A 89 28.38 -12.28 -6.43
C LEU A 89 27.38 -12.25 -7.60
N TYR A 90 27.87 -12.41 -8.83
CA TYR A 90 27.02 -12.66 -10.00
C TYR A 90 26.23 -13.97 -9.84
N GLY A 91 26.88 -15.05 -9.41
CA GLY A 91 26.24 -16.34 -9.13
C GLY A 91 25.13 -16.26 -8.08
N ARG A 92 25.32 -15.47 -7.01
CA ARG A 92 24.27 -15.16 -6.01
C ARG A 92 23.05 -14.46 -6.61
N ARG A 93 23.26 -13.70 -7.69
CA ARG A 93 22.20 -13.03 -8.45
C ARG A 93 21.59 -13.95 -9.53
N GLY A 94 22.11 -15.17 -9.69
CA GLY A 94 21.69 -16.16 -10.68
C GLY A 94 22.16 -15.84 -12.10
N LEU A 95 23.28 -15.14 -12.23
CA LEU A 95 24.00 -14.94 -13.48
C LEU A 95 25.31 -15.72 -13.42
N HIS A 96 25.51 -16.63 -14.37
CA HIS A 96 26.78 -17.34 -14.50
C HIS A 96 27.76 -16.49 -15.32
N VAL A 97 28.92 -16.21 -14.73
CA VAL A 97 30.06 -15.62 -15.45
C VAL A 97 30.94 -16.78 -15.92
N PRO A 98 31.12 -17.01 -17.23
CA PRO A 98 31.89 -18.14 -17.74
C PRO A 98 33.36 -18.16 -17.29
N TYR A 99 33.99 -16.98 -17.26
CA TYR A 99 35.41 -16.85 -16.95
C TYR A 99 35.69 -15.72 -15.96
N PHE A 100 36.69 -15.91 -15.12
CA PHE A 100 37.30 -14.83 -14.34
C PHE A 100 38.82 -14.91 -14.48
N ALA A 101 39.49 -13.78 -14.34
CA ALA A 101 40.92 -13.68 -14.55
C ALA A 101 41.59 -12.73 -13.56
N THR A 102 42.89 -12.93 -13.44
CA THR A 102 43.79 -12.10 -12.65
C THR A 102 44.96 -11.72 -13.55
N ALA A 103 45.35 -10.45 -13.56
CA ALA A 103 46.41 -9.97 -14.45
C ALA A 103 47.35 -8.97 -13.76
N ASN A 104 48.61 -8.96 -14.18
CA ASN A 104 49.54 -7.88 -13.90
C ASN A 104 50.33 -7.57 -15.18
N PRO A 105 51.19 -6.53 -15.22
CA PRO A 105 51.94 -6.17 -16.43
C PRO A 105 52.88 -7.25 -16.99
N LYS A 106 53.06 -8.39 -16.32
CA LYS A 106 53.92 -9.50 -16.74
C LYS A 106 53.13 -10.74 -17.16
N SER A 107 52.00 -11.03 -16.53
CA SER A 107 51.30 -12.30 -16.73
C SER A 107 49.80 -12.19 -16.48
N ILE A 108 49.05 -13.06 -17.15
CA ILE A 108 47.62 -13.26 -16.95
C ILE A 108 47.33 -14.72 -16.59
N ALA A 109 46.39 -14.92 -15.68
CA ALA A 109 45.82 -16.21 -15.37
C ALA A 109 44.30 -16.15 -15.55
N VAL A 110 43.75 -17.00 -16.42
CA VAL A 110 42.32 -17.08 -16.70
C VAL A 110 41.77 -18.40 -16.21
N PHE A 111 40.69 -18.33 -15.46
CA PHE A 111 39.98 -19.45 -14.87
C PHE A 111 38.62 -19.61 -15.51
N LYS A 112 38.22 -20.85 -15.72
CA LYS A 112 36.83 -21.22 -15.94
C LYS A 112 36.08 -21.18 -14.60
N THR A 113 34.90 -20.59 -14.57
CA THR A 113 34.12 -20.52 -13.33
C THR A 113 33.53 -21.90 -13.00
N PRO A 114 33.73 -22.43 -11.77
CA PRO A 114 33.07 -23.65 -11.34
C PRO A 114 31.55 -23.56 -11.43
N LYS A 115 30.88 -24.68 -11.75
CA LYS A 115 29.41 -24.72 -11.84
C LYS A 115 28.74 -24.50 -10.48
N ASP A 116 29.29 -25.10 -9.42
CA ASP A 116 28.84 -24.87 -8.05
C ASP A 116 29.88 -24.06 -7.27
N LEU A 117 29.73 -22.73 -7.30
CA LEU A 117 30.62 -21.82 -6.57
C LEU A 117 30.49 -21.95 -5.05
N ASN A 118 29.37 -22.47 -4.52
CA ASN A 118 29.15 -22.57 -3.07
C ASN A 118 30.13 -23.57 -2.41
N GLU A 119 30.59 -24.55 -3.17
CA GLU A 119 31.65 -25.47 -2.75
C GLU A 119 33.02 -24.77 -2.65
N TYR A 120 33.30 -23.79 -3.50
CA TYR A 120 34.62 -23.16 -3.60
C TYR A 120 34.76 -21.93 -2.71
N VAL A 121 33.69 -21.15 -2.54
CA VAL A 121 33.75 -19.86 -1.84
C VAL A 121 33.08 -19.84 -0.48
N ASN A 122 33.57 -18.97 0.41
CA ASN A 122 32.96 -18.62 1.67
C ASN A 122 32.35 -17.21 1.57
N TYR A 123 31.03 -17.13 1.44
CA TYR A 123 30.37 -15.84 1.26
C TYR A 123 30.46 -14.88 2.46
N ALA A 124 30.58 -15.40 3.68
CA ALA A 124 30.79 -14.55 4.85
C ALA A 124 32.15 -13.83 4.77
N LYS A 125 33.14 -14.45 4.12
CA LYS A 125 34.46 -13.85 3.85
C LYS A 125 34.42 -12.87 2.69
N ILE A 126 33.63 -13.16 1.65
CA ILE A 126 33.33 -12.20 0.56
C ILE A 126 32.74 -10.91 1.16
N GLU A 127 31.73 -11.02 2.02
CA GLU A 127 31.08 -9.86 2.69
C GLU A 127 32.07 -9.03 3.52
N LYS A 128 32.99 -9.69 4.23
CA LYS A 128 34.04 -9.04 5.03
C LYS A 128 35.23 -8.52 4.19
N ARG A 129 35.24 -8.74 2.88
CA ARG A 129 36.37 -8.42 1.97
C ARG A 129 37.69 -9.09 2.40
N ASP A 130 37.59 -10.24 3.04
CA ASP A 130 38.72 -11.06 3.47
C ASP A 130 39.12 -12.01 2.34
N TYR A 131 39.69 -11.45 1.26
CA TYR A 131 39.93 -12.18 0.01
C TYR A 131 40.89 -13.37 0.16
N SER A 132 41.80 -13.32 1.11
CA SER A 132 42.69 -14.43 1.47
C SER A 132 41.95 -15.67 1.98
N ASN A 133 40.71 -15.51 2.45
CA ASN A 133 39.87 -16.59 2.98
C ASN A 133 38.56 -16.76 2.20
N VAL A 134 38.43 -16.12 1.04
CA VAL A 134 37.24 -16.29 0.18
C VAL A 134 37.20 -17.70 -0.37
N ILE A 135 38.33 -18.23 -0.86
CA ILE A 135 38.39 -19.60 -1.36
C ILE A 135 38.60 -20.53 -0.17
N ARG A 136 37.78 -21.57 -0.06
CA ARG A 136 37.95 -22.60 0.99
C ARG A 136 39.30 -23.27 0.82
N GLN A 137 40.04 -23.42 1.92
CA GLN A 137 41.46 -23.79 1.89
C GLN A 137 41.69 -25.14 1.18
N GLU A 138 40.77 -26.08 1.36
CA GLU A 138 40.75 -27.41 0.75
C GLU A 138 40.43 -27.40 -0.76
N LYS A 139 39.85 -26.31 -1.29
CA LYS A 139 39.44 -26.19 -2.70
C LYS A 139 40.38 -25.36 -3.56
N PHE A 140 41.34 -24.65 -2.98
CA PHE A 140 42.24 -23.79 -3.77
C PHE A 140 43.12 -24.61 -4.73
N SER A 141 43.70 -25.72 -4.27
CA SER A 141 44.50 -26.60 -5.13
C SER A 141 43.67 -27.21 -6.27
N ASP A 142 42.42 -27.58 -5.98
CA ASP A 142 41.47 -28.07 -6.97
C ASP A 142 41.11 -27.00 -8.02
N LEU A 143 40.86 -25.76 -7.56
CA LEU A 143 40.59 -24.63 -8.44
C LEU A 143 41.74 -24.38 -9.42
N ILE A 144 42.99 -24.36 -8.93
CA ILE A 144 44.17 -24.19 -9.79
C ILE A 144 44.32 -25.38 -10.76
N LYS A 145 44.15 -26.62 -10.29
CA LYS A 145 44.42 -27.82 -11.09
C LYS A 145 43.38 -28.03 -12.20
N ASN A 146 42.11 -27.77 -11.90
CA ASN A 146 40.98 -28.18 -12.75
C ASN A 146 40.33 -27.03 -13.50
N TYR A 147 40.53 -25.77 -13.07
CA TYR A 147 39.81 -24.62 -13.63
C TYR A 147 40.72 -23.53 -14.20
N LEU A 148 42.03 -23.54 -13.92
CA LEU A 148 42.99 -22.66 -14.60
C LEU A 148 43.18 -23.14 -16.04
N ILE A 149 42.73 -22.35 -17.00
CA ILE A 149 42.76 -22.70 -18.43
C ILE A 149 43.86 -21.98 -19.20
N ILE A 150 44.29 -20.81 -18.72
CA ILE A 150 45.35 -20.02 -19.35
C ILE A 150 46.25 -19.46 -18.25
N ARG A 151 47.56 -19.68 -18.40
CA ARG A 151 48.60 -19.02 -17.61
C ARG A 151 49.81 -18.76 -18.49
N GLU A 152 50.03 -17.52 -18.86
CA GLU A 152 51.08 -17.15 -19.80
C GLU A 152 51.57 -15.72 -19.58
N GLU A 153 52.66 -15.36 -20.26
CA GLU A 153 53.22 -14.00 -20.22
C GLU A 153 52.28 -13.05 -20.96
N LEU A 154 51.87 -11.97 -20.30
CA LEU A 154 50.91 -11.01 -20.85
C LEU A 154 51.64 -10.06 -21.81
N LYS A 155 51.37 -10.20 -23.10
CA LYS A 155 51.81 -9.25 -24.13
C LYS A 155 50.70 -8.23 -24.37
N LEU A 156 50.98 -6.96 -24.09
CA LEU A 156 50.02 -5.86 -24.31
C LEU A 156 49.98 -5.44 -25.79
N THR A 157 49.61 -6.37 -26.66
CA THR A 157 49.36 -6.19 -28.09
C THR A 157 47.94 -6.64 -28.43
N GLU A 158 47.35 -6.02 -29.45
CA GLU A 158 45.99 -6.33 -29.91
C GLU A 158 45.87 -7.78 -30.38
N GLU A 159 46.84 -8.26 -31.17
CA GLU A 159 46.93 -9.65 -31.65
C GLU A 159 46.91 -10.68 -30.49
N TYR A 160 47.60 -10.40 -29.38
CA TYR A 160 47.63 -11.31 -28.25
C TYR A 160 46.27 -11.37 -27.54
N ILE A 161 45.63 -10.22 -27.32
CA ILE A 161 44.30 -10.14 -26.70
C ILE A 161 43.23 -10.77 -27.60
N GLN A 162 43.35 -10.60 -28.91
CA GLN A 162 42.47 -11.25 -29.89
C GLN A 162 42.56 -12.78 -29.77
N ASN A 163 43.77 -13.34 -29.83
CA ASN A 163 44.00 -14.78 -29.68
C ASN A 163 43.51 -15.32 -28.32
N LEU A 164 43.63 -14.52 -27.25
CA LEU A 164 43.11 -14.85 -25.93
C LEU A 164 41.57 -14.97 -25.96
N LEU A 165 40.88 -13.98 -26.52
CA LEU A 165 39.42 -13.98 -26.63
C LEU A 165 38.91 -15.08 -27.55
N ASP A 166 39.59 -15.37 -28.67
CA ASP A 166 39.27 -16.50 -29.56
C ASP A 166 39.31 -17.85 -28.84
N ARG A 167 40.35 -18.10 -28.03
CA ARG A 167 40.47 -19.33 -27.23
C ARG A 167 39.33 -19.47 -26.21
N LEU A 168 38.94 -18.37 -25.58
CA LEU A 168 37.83 -18.36 -24.61
C LEU A 168 36.48 -18.54 -25.30
N ALA A 169 36.26 -17.86 -26.44
CA ALA A 169 35.05 -17.99 -27.24
C ALA A 169 34.85 -19.44 -27.72
N LYS A 170 35.92 -20.08 -28.19
CA LYS A 170 35.90 -21.48 -28.63
C LYS A 170 35.54 -22.46 -27.50
N ASP A 171 36.16 -22.35 -26.31
CA ASP A 171 35.80 -23.18 -25.15
C ASP A 171 34.35 -22.93 -24.67
N PHE A 172 33.85 -21.70 -24.82
CA PHE A 172 32.49 -21.35 -24.47
C PHE A 172 31.47 -21.98 -25.44
N LEU A 173 31.71 -21.88 -26.74
CA LEU A 173 30.80 -22.34 -27.79
C LEU A 173 30.75 -23.85 -27.96
N GLU A 174 31.88 -24.56 -27.81
CA GLU A 174 31.93 -26.04 -27.81
C GLU A 174 31.07 -26.65 -26.68
N LYS A 175 30.68 -25.86 -25.67
CA LYS A 175 29.95 -26.30 -24.47
C LYS A 175 28.57 -25.64 -24.29
N ARG A 176 27.96 -25.10 -25.37
CA ARG A 176 26.66 -24.38 -25.50
C ARG A 176 25.41 -24.94 -24.75
N ALA A 177 25.53 -25.98 -23.93
CA ALA A 177 24.44 -26.72 -23.29
C ALA A 177 23.97 -26.19 -21.91
N LEU A 178 24.40 -25.01 -21.45
CA LEU A 178 23.94 -24.46 -20.16
C LEU A 178 23.12 -23.18 -20.37
N LYS A 179 21.85 -23.34 -20.74
CA LYS A 179 20.85 -22.25 -20.69
C LYS A 179 20.74 -21.72 -19.24
N VAL A 180 20.64 -20.40 -19.07
CA VAL A 180 20.55 -19.74 -17.76
C VAL A 180 19.21 -20.05 -17.08
N GLU A 181 19.24 -20.47 -15.82
CA GLU A 181 18.05 -20.69 -14.98
C GLU A 181 17.41 -19.37 -14.55
N LEU A 182 16.10 -19.39 -14.32
CA LEU A 182 15.37 -18.20 -13.90
C LEU A 182 15.81 -17.68 -12.54
N SER A 183 16.23 -16.42 -12.52
CA SER A 183 16.72 -15.73 -11.33
C SER A 183 16.15 -14.32 -11.21
N PHE A 184 16.29 -13.70 -10.03
CA PHE A 184 15.92 -12.30 -9.84
C PHE A 184 16.69 -11.36 -10.77
N ALA A 185 17.90 -11.73 -11.20
CA ALA A 185 18.63 -10.96 -12.21
C ALA A 185 17.95 -10.98 -13.58
N LEU A 186 17.33 -12.09 -13.99
CA LEU A 186 16.54 -12.14 -15.22
C LEU A 186 15.36 -11.17 -15.17
N ILE A 187 14.65 -11.11 -14.03
CA ILE A 187 13.57 -10.14 -13.81
C ILE A 187 14.09 -8.70 -13.96
N ASN A 188 15.28 -8.40 -13.45
CA ASN A 188 15.89 -7.08 -13.62
C ASN A 188 16.30 -6.80 -15.07
N GLN A 189 16.74 -7.80 -15.83
CA GLN A 189 17.01 -7.63 -17.27
C GLN A 189 15.72 -7.32 -18.03
N PHE A 190 14.62 -8.01 -17.72
CA PHE A 190 13.30 -7.72 -18.29
C PHE A 190 12.83 -6.31 -17.96
N ARG A 191 13.01 -5.87 -16.71
CA ARG A 191 12.72 -4.49 -16.29
C ARG A 191 13.59 -3.47 -17.03
N SER A 192 14.89 -3.72 -17.13
CA SER A 192 15.83 -2.83 -17.85
C SER A 192 15.45 -2.69 -19.31
N PHE A 193 15.08 -3.78 -19.98
CA PHE A 193 14.60 -3.73 -21.36
C PHE A 193 13.39 -2.82 -21.50
N VAL A 194 12.39 -2.97 -20.63
CA VAL A 194 11.19 -2.12 -20.64
C VAL A 194 11.55 -0.68 -20.28
N GLU A 195 12.46 -0.46 -19.34
CA GLU A 195 12.90 0.86 -18.91
C GLU A 195 13.55 1.63 -20.07
N ASP A 196 14.57 1.02 -20.67
CA ASP A 196 15.33 1.56 -21.78
C ASP A 196 14.44 1.84 -23.00
N LEU A 197 13.63 0.86 -23.41
CA LEU A 197 12.78 1.00 -24.59
C LEU A 197 11.73 2.10 -24.39
N SER A 198 11.17 2.19 -23.18
CA SER A 198 10.18 3.21 -22.84
C SER A 198 10.77 4.62 -22.81
N GLU A 199 12.01 4.76 -22.37
CA GLU A 199 12.72 6.05 -22.42
C GLU A 199 12.95 6.48 -23.86
N GLN A 200 13.43 5.57 -24.71
CA GLN A 200 13.77 5.87 -26.11
C GLN A 200 12.54 6.14 -26.99
N CYS A 201 11.41 5.50 -26.73
CA CYS A 201 10.20 5.68 -27.54
C CYS A 201 9.30 6.83 -27.05
N ARG A 202 9.59 7.45 -25.90
CA ARG A 202 8.71 8.41 -25.22
C ARG A 202 8.41 9.64 -26.08
N ASP A 203 9.44 10.31 -26.56
CA ASP A 203 9.31 11.59 -27.26
C ASP A 203 8.55 11.41 -28.59
N LEU A 204 8.86 10.34 -29.31
CA LEU A 204 8.18 10.01 -30.55
C LEU A 204 6.70 9.64 -30.30
N LEU A 205 6.40 8.92 -29.21
CA LEU A 205 5.03 8.65 -28.82
C LEU A 205 4.29 9.95 -28.47
N GLU A 206 4.91 10.87 -27.75
CA GLU A 206 4.27 12.15 -27.41
C GLU A 206 3.92 12.96 -28.67
N LEU A 207 4.80 12.98 -29.66
CA LEU A 207 4.52 13.58 -30.97
C LEU A 207 3.35 12.87 -31.68
N LYS A 208 3.37 11.53 -31.74
CA LYS A 208 2.28 10.77 -32.36
C LYS A 208 0.94 10.96 -31.65
N MET A 209 0.92 11.08 -30.32
CA MET A 209 -0.32 11.37 -29.58
C MET A 209 -0.92 12.73 -29.99
N LYS A 210 -0.08 13.68 -30.45
CA LYS A 210 -0.50 15.01 -30.91
C LYS A 210 -0.85 15.08 -32.39
N ASP A 211 -0.29 14.20 -33.23
CA ASP A 211 -0.39 14.37 -34.70
C ASP A 211 -0.95 13.14 -35.44
N ASP A 212 -0.86 11.93 -34.88
CA ASP A 212 -1.31 10.69 -35.51
C ASP A 212 -2.82 10.45 -35.28
N LEU A 213 -3.62 10.53 -36.35
CA LEU A 213 -5.07 10.40 -36.27
C LEU A 213 -5.53 9.01 -35.80
N ALA A 214 -4.81 7.95 -36.17
CA ALA A 214 -5.17 6.57 -35.81
C ALA A 214 -4.94 6.35 -34.31
N LEU A 215 -3.78 6.77 -33.81
CA LEU A 215 -3.46 6.68 -32.37
C LEU A 215 -4.41 7.54 -31.53
N LYS A 216 -4.74 8.75 -31.98
CA LYS A 216 -5.75 9.60 -31.31
C LYS A 216 -7.10 8.93 -31.21
N THR A 217 -7.56 8.30 -32.29
CA THR A 217 -8.86 7.61 -32.32
C THR A 217 -8.90 6.49 -31.28
N GLU A 218 -7.85 5.68 -31.20
CA GLU A 218 -7.75 4.61 -30.19
C GLU A 218 -7.61 5.16 -28.76
N LEU A 219 -6.88 6.27 -28.58
CA LEU A 219 -6.77 6.93 -27.27
C LEU A 219 -8.10 7.52 -26.80
N ASP A 220 -8.85 8.15 -27.69
CA ASP A 220 -10.15 8.73 -27.35
C ASP A 220 -11.19 7.63 -27.08
N LYS A 221 -11.06 6.48 -27.75
CA LYS A 221 -11.83 5.27 -27.42
C LYS A 221 -11.47 4.76 -26.03
N MET A 222 -10.18 4.64 -25.73
CA MET A 222 -9.68 4.22 -24.41
C MET A 222 -10.13 5.19 -23.31
N GLU A 223 -10.09 6.51 -23.53
CA GLU A 223 -10.57 7.52 -22.58
C GLU A 223 -12.09 7.41 -22.34
N LYS A 224 -12.89 7.23 -23.39
CA LYS A 224 -14.34 7.02 -23.28
C LYS A 224 -14.72 5.72 -22.57
N GLU A 225 -13.84 4.72 -22.60
CA GLU A 225 -14.05 3.41 -21.99
C GLU A 225 -13.56 3.38 -20.53
N LEU A 226 -12.34 3.86 -20.27
CA LEU A 226 -11.70 3.83 -18.95
C LEU A 226 -12.02 5.04 -18.06
N GLY A 227 -12.48 6.14 -18.65
CA GLY A 227 -12.70 7.41 -17.95
C GLY A 227 -11.42 8.18 -17.63
N TYR A 228 -10.27 7.75 -18.15
CA TYR A 228 -9.00 8.48 -18.08
C TYR A 228 -8.20 8.28 -19.37
N LYS A 229 -7.34 9.26 -19.69
CA LYS A 229 -6.38 9.18 -20.78
C LYS A 229 -4.98 8.97 -20.19
N PRO A 230 -4.27 7.87 -20.53
CA PRO A 230 -2.92 7.66 -20.04
C PRO A 230 -1.98 8.76 -20.55
N SER A 231 -1.03 9.14 -19.72
CA SER A 231 0.11 9.96 -20.13
C SER A 231 0.99 9.22 -21.15
N SER A 232 1.83 9.96 -21.89
CA SER A 232 2.81 9.36 -22.80
C SER A 232 3.74 8.38 -22.08
N GLU A 233 4.16 8.71 -20.85
CA GLU A 233 5.00 7.84 -20.02
C GLU A 233 4.29 6.53 -19.63
N GLU A 234 3.04 6.60 -19.17
CA GLU A 234 2.27 5.39 -18.82
C GLU A 234 2.00 4.51 -20.04
N LEU A 235 1.63 5.14 -21.17
CA LEU A 235 1.29 4.42 -22.39
C LEU A 235 2.50 3.73 -23.03
N VAL A 236 3.64 4.43 -23.15
CA VAL A 236 4.86 3.83 -23.70
C VAL A 236 5.34 2.67 -22.84
N ARG A 237 5.20 2.79 -21.51
CA ARG A 237 5.56 1.72 -20.57
C ARG A 237 4.69 0.48 -20.76
N MET A 238 3.37 0.65 -20.85
CA MET A 238 2.45 -0.46 -21.13
C MET A 238 2.72 -1.10 -22.49
N MET A 239 3.00 -0.30 -23.53
CA MET A 239 3.38 -0.78 -24.86
C MET A 239 4.66 -1.61 -24.83
N SER A 240 5.70 -1.14 -24.15
CA SER A 240 6.98 -1.83 -23.98
C SER A 240 6.82 -3.16 -23.25
N TYR A 241 5.99 -3.21 -22.19
CA TYR A 241 5.66 -4.46 -21.50
C TYR A 241 4.94 -5.46 -22.41
N VAL A 242 3.94 -4.99 -23.17
CA VAL A 242 3.22 -5.83 -24.13
C VAL A 242 4.15 -6.38 -25.20
N LEU A 243 5.06 -5.56 -25.74
CA LEU A 243 6.07 -6.01 -26.70
C LEU A 243 6.97 -7.09 -26.10
N MET A 244 7.52 -6.84 -24.91
CA MET A 244 8.36 -7.81 -24.20
C MET A 244 7.64 -9.14 -23.99
N ASN A 245 6.38 -9.11 -23.54
CA ASN A 245 5.56 -10.31 -23.33
C ASN A 245 5.38 -11.09 -24.62
N LYS A 246 5.12 -10.41 -25.75
CA LYS A 246 4.99 -11.07 -27.06
C LYS A 246 6.29 -11.72 -27.51
N LEU A 247 7.44 -11.08 -27.31
CA LEU A 247 8.75 -11.64 -27.63
C LEU A 247 9.03 -12.90 -26.80
N ILE A 248 8.82 -12.84 -25.49
CA ILE A 248 8.95 -14.00 -24.59
C ILE A 248 7.99 -15.12 -25.01
N PHE A 249 6.71 -14.79 -25.27
CA PHE A 249 5.70 -15.77 -25.66
C PHE A 249 6.04 -16.43 -27.00
N TYR A 250 6.49 -15.65 -27.98
CA TYR A 250 6.95 -16.18 -29.28
C TYR A 250 8.12 -17.15 -29.08
N LYS A 251 9.13 -16.78 -28.30
CA LYS A 251 10.30 -17.63 -28.00
C LYS A 251 9.90 -18.96 -27.35
N VAL A 252 8.90 -18.95 -26.47
CA VAL A 252 8.35 -20.17 -25.88
C VAL A 252 7.66 -21.05 -26.95
N LEU A 253 6.99 -20.45 -27.93
CA LEU A 253 6.32 -21.18 -29.02
C LEU A 253 7.29 -21.72 -30.08
N GLU A 254 8.42 -21.04 -30.35
CA GLU A 254 9.42 -21.44 -31.37
C GLU A 254 9.79 -22.91 -31.26
N GLU A 255 10.22 -23.34 -30.08
CA GLU A 255 10.65 -24.72 -29.84
C GLU A 255 9.50 -25.72 -29.95
N LYS A 256 8.29 -25.32 -29.56
CA LYS A 256 7.15 -26.25 -29.40
C LYS A 256 6.38 -26.46 -30.70
N TYR A 257 6.25 -25.42 -31.52
CA TYR A 257 5.49 -25.42 -32.76
C TYR A 257 6.38 -25.43 -34.02
N LYS A 258 7.70 -25.52 -33.86
CA LYS A 258 8.67 -25.45 -34.96
C LYS A 258 8.49 -24.21 -35.82
N LEU A 259 8.21 -23.08 -35.16
CA LEU A 259 8.09 -21.78 -35.85
C LEU A 259 9.46 -21.36 -36.38
N ARG A 260 9.47 -20.41 -37.33
CA ARG A 260 10.70 -19.73 -37.69
C ARG A 260 11.34 -19.13 -36.44
N ARG A 261 12.62 -19.44 -36.21
CA ARG A 261 13.40 -18.88 -35.11
C ARG A 261 13.42 -17.35 -35.25
N LEU A 262 13.03 -16.62 -34.20
CA LEU A 262 13.15 -15.17 -34.16
C LEU A 262 14.63 -14.82 -33.98
N THR A 263 15.24 -14.36 -35.05
CA THR A 263 16.61 -13.86 -35.05
C THR A 263 16.60 -12.34 -35.16
N ASP A 264 17.78 -11.74 -35.26
CA ASP A 264 17.93 -10.33 -35.54
C ASP A 264 17.07 -9.89 -36.72
N LEU A 265 16.36 -8.80 -36.52
CA LEU A 265 15.55 -8.14 -37.52
C LEU A 265 16.36 -7.02 -38.18
N ASP A 266 16.00 -6.70 -39.42
CA ASP A 266 16.62 -5.60 -40.17
C ASP A 266 16.42 -4.25 -39.48
N THR A 267 17.54 -3.59 -39.16
CA THR A 267 17.57 -2.28 -38.49
C THR A 267 17.72 -1.11 -39.47
N SER A 268 17.56 -1.35 -40.78
CA SER A 268 17.63 -0.31 -41.81
C SER A 268 16.55 0.76 -41.71
N SER A 269 15.35 0.39 -41.24
CA SER A 269 14.26 1.32 -40.95
C SER A 269 13.31 0.73 -39.92
N SER A 270 12.76 1.59 -39.07
CA SER A 270 11.71 1.28 -38.09
C SER A 270 10.47 0.65 -38.70
N THR A 271 10.14 1.01 -39.95
CA THR A 271 9.02 0.43 -40.69
C THR A 271 9.30 -1.02 -41.10
N SER A 272 10.44 -1.29 -41.74
CA SER A 272 10.89 -2.66 -42.08
C SER A 272 10.97 -3.54 -40.84
N PHE A 273 11.56 -3.02 -39.76
CA PHE A 273 11.70 -3.72 -38.48
C PHE A 273 10.34 -4.14 -37.93
N ARG A 274 9.38 -3.21 -37.87
CA ARG A 274 8.02 -3.47 -37.37
C ARG A 274 7.27 -4.47 -38.23
N GLU A 275 7.35 -4.36 -39.56
CA GLU A 275 6.69 -5.30 -40.48
C GLU A 275 7.21 -6.73 -40.31
N GLN A 276 8.54 -6.90 -40.16
CA GLN A 276 9.13 -8.20 -39.88
C GLN A 276 8.67 -8.77 -38.55
N LEU A 277 8.63 -7.94 -37.50
CA LEU A 277 8.18 -8.39 -36.19
C LEU A 277 6.70 -8.82 -36.19
N LEU A 278 5.83 -8.04 -36.83
CA LEU A 278 4.41 -8.38 -36.97
C LEU A 278 4.22 -9.68 -37.76
N LYS A 279 5.04 -9.94 -38.78
CA LYS A 279 5.02 -11.19 -39.54
C LYS A 279 5.31 -12.41 -38.68
N TYR A 280 6.26 -12.31 -37.75
CA TYR A 280 6.52 -13.39 -36.78
C TYR A 280 5.29 -13.63 -35.88
N PHE A 281 4.68 -12.58 -35.33
CA PHE A 281 3.49 -12.73 -34.50
C PHE A 281 2.30 -13.33 -35.27
N ASP A 282 2.11 -12.95 -36.54
CA ASP A 282 1.10 -13.54 -37.41
C ASP A 282 1.39 -15.01 -37.70
N GLU A 283 2.65 -15.38 -37.93
CA GLU A 283 3.06 -16.77 -38.11
C GLU A 283 2.74 -17.63 -36.87
N ALA A 284 3.00 -17.12 -35.67
CA ALA A 284 2.66 -17.81 -34.42
C ALA A 284 1.15 -18.05 -34.30
N VAL A 285 0.32 -17.03 -34.55
CA VAL A 285 -1.15 -17.18 -34.53
C VAL A 285 -1.61 -18.19 -35.59
N ASN A 286 -1.04 -18.13 -36.80
CA ASN A 286 -1.40 -19.04 -37.89
C ASN A 286 -1.02 -20.50 -37.60
N ALA A 287 0.18 -20.73 -37.05
CA ALA A 287 0.68 -22.06 -36.75
C ALA A 287 -0.03 -22.70 -35.55
N THR A 288 -0.34 -21.91 -34.53
CA THR A 288 -1.06 -22.38 -33.33
C THR A 288 -2.58 -22.43 -33.52
N LYS A 289 -3.11 -21.66 -34.48
CA LYS A 289 -4.54 -21.40 -34.71
C LYS A 289 -5.23 -20.77 -33.49
N ASP A 290 -4.48 -20.00 -32.70
CA ASP A 290 -4.90 -19.45 -31.40
C ASP A 290 -4.00 -18.28 -30.97
N PHE A 291 -4.13 -17.86 -29.71
CA PHE A 291 -3.33 -16.82 -29.05
C PHE A 291 -3.48 -15.41 -29.64
N GLU A 292 -4.58 -15.15 -30.36
CA GLU A 292 -4.98 -13.80 -30.76
C GLU A 292 -4.99 -12.81 -29.57
N PRO A 293 -5.56 -13.12 -28.38
CA PRO A 293 -5.50 -12.18 -27.24
C PRO A 293 -4.08 -11.89 -26.71
N VAL A 294 -3.07 -12.69 -27.08
CA VAL A 294 -1.66 -12.42 -26.76
C VAL A 294 -1.02 -11.57 -27.85
N PHE A 295 -1.19 -11.92 -29.13
CA PHE A 295 -0.46 -11.28 -30.23
C PHE A 295 -1.19 -10.09 -30.89
N LYS A 296 -2.51 -9.95 -30.71
CA LYS A 296 -3.32 -8.85 -31.25
C LYS A 296 -3.83 -7.97 -30.10
N THR A 297 -3.13 -6.87 -29.85
CA THR A 297 -3.32 -6.04 -28.64
C THR A 297 -3.74 -4.60 -28.93
N GLY A 298 -4.20 -4.32 -30.15
CA GLY A 298 -4.83 -3.05 -30.51
C GLY A 298 -3.87 -1.86 -30.36
N ILE A 299 -4.24 -0.89 -29.52
CA ILE A 299 -3.42 0.31 -29.27
C ILE A 299 -1.97 -0.04 -28.88
N TYR A 300 -1.75 -1.15 -28.17
CA TYR A 300 -0.40 -1.52 -27.74
C TYR A 300 0.51 -1.99 -28.89
N ASP A 301 -0.07 -2.36 -30.04
CA ASP A 301 0.68 -2.67 -31.27
C ASP A 301 1.16 -1.41 -32.01
N MET A 302 0.74 -0.23 -31.57
CA MET A 302 1.07 1.06 -32.18
C MET A 302 2.33 1.71 -31.61
N LEU A 303 3.14 0.98 -30.83
CA LEU A 303 4.39 1.48 -30.25
C LEU A 303 5.28 2.11 -31.36
N PRO A 304 5.58 3.41 -31.28
CA PRO A 304 6.39 4.06 -32.29
C PRO A 304 7.87 3.87 -31.95
N ILE A 305 8.50 2.91 -32.62
CA ILE A 305 9.95 2.70 -32.57
C ILE A 305 10.62 3.83 -33.37
N PRO A 306 11.53 4.62 -32.78
CA PRO A 306 12.32 5.61 -33.50
C PRO A 306 13.10 5.01 -34.66
N ASP A 307 13.29 5.80 -35.72
CA ASP A 307 14.14 5.43 -36.86
C ASP A 307 15.63 5.59 -36.52
N ASP A 308 16.03 4.97 -35.41
CA ASP A 308 17.39 4.92 -34.88
C ASP A 308 17.81 3.44 -34.80
N PRO A 309 18.83 3.02 -35.58
CA PRO A 309 19.36 1.67 -35.54
C PRO A 309 19.72 1.20 -34.12
N ASN A 310 20.18 2.09 -33.25
CA ASN A 310 20.55 1.71 -31.88
C ASN A 310 19.35 1.25 -31.05
N VAL A 311 18.17 1.85 -31.27
CA VAL A 311 16.94 1.47 -30.56
C VAL A 311 16.47 0.09 -31.03
N MET A 312 16.51 -0.14 -32.35
CA MET A 312 16.17 -1.43 -32.95
C MET A 312 17.15 -2.54 -32.55
N GLU A 313 18.44 -2.23 -32.47
CA GLU A 313 19.46 -3.17 -31.99
C GLU A 313 19.25 -3.56 -30.52
N ARG A 314 18.74 -2.67 -29.66
CA ARG A 314 18.37 -3.07 -28.29
C ARG A 314 17.28 -4.12 -28.23
N ILE A 315 16.33 -4.08 -29.17
CA ILE A 315 15.31 -5.12 -29.29
C ILE A 315 15.94 -6.42 -29.81
N ASN A 316 16.84 -6.35 -30.81
CA ASN A 316 17.60 -7.52 -31.27
C ASN A 316 18.47 -8.13 -30.17
N ASP A 317 19.10 -7.31 -29.33
CA ASP A 317 19.88 -7.74 -28.16
C ASP A 317 18.99 -8.48 -27.16
N PHE A 318 17.76 -7.99 -26.94
CA PHE A 318 16.79 -8.69 -26.11
C PHE A 318 16.34 -10.02 -26.71
N ILE A 319 16.09 -10.07 -28.02
CA ILE A 319 15.77 -11.31 -28.76
C ILE A 319 16.91 -12.32 -28.61
N SER A 320 18.15 -11.87 -28.81
CA SER A 320 19.37 -12.67 -28.66
C SER A 320 19.58 -13.11 -27.22
N PHE A 321 19.24 -12.27 -26.24
CA PHE A 321 19.28 -12.64 -24.82
C PHE A 321 18.31 -13.78 -24.51
N LEU A 322 17.09 -13.74 -25.02
CA LEU A 322 16.09 -14.80 -24.82
C LEU A 322 16.52 -16.17 -25.35
N ASP A 323 17.37 -16.23 -26.38
CA ASP A 323 17.95 -17.49 -26.88
C ASP A 323 18.85 -18.20 -25.85
N ASN A 324 19.38 -17.47 -24.87
CA ASN A 324 20.29 -17.98 -23.85
C ASN A 324 19.59 -18.31 -22.52
N VAL A 325 18.28 -18.07 -22.44
CA VAL A 325 17.45 -18.31 -21.25
C VAL A 325 16.66 -19.61 -21.43
N LYS A 326 16.45 -20.37 -20.34
CA LYS A 326 15.46 -21.46 -20.34
C LYS A 326 14.05 -20.89 -20.36
N VAL A 327 13.59 -20.45 -21.53
CA VAL A 327 12.24 -19.89 -21.71
C VAL A 327 11.13 -20.89 -21.36
N GLU A 328 11.42 -22.20 -21.39
CA GLU A 328 10.50 -23.23 -20.88
C GLU A 328 10.19 -23.08 -19.38
N GLU A 329 11.19 -22.73 -18.55
CA GLU A 329 11.00 -22.46 -17.12
C GLU A 329 10.24 -21.13 -16.89
N VAL A 330 10.27 -20.20 -17.87
CA VAL A 330 9.48 -18.96 -17.83
C VAL A 330 7.98 -19.30 -17.84
N GLY A 331 7.54 -20.33 -18.57
CA GLY A 331 6.14 -20.77 -18.58
C GLY A 331 5.67 -21.28 -17.21
N ASP A 332 6.50 -22.08 -16.55
CA ASP A 332 6.22 -22.63 -15.21
C ASP A 332 6.20 -21.53 -14.12
N LEU A 333 6.97 -20.47 -14.33
CA LEU A 333 7.10 -19.32 -13.43
C LEU A 333 6.33 -18.07 -13.89
N ALA A 334 5.62 -18.10 -15.03
CA ALA A 334 5.09 -16.93 -15.71
C ALA A 334 4.21 -16.06 -14.80
N GLY A 335 3.29 -16.69 -14.06
CA GLY A 335 2.44 -15.98 -13.11
C GLY A 335 3.23 -15.20 -12.05
N TYR A 336 4.36 -15.76 -11.59
CA TYR A 336 5.23 -15.11 -10.61
C TYR A 336 6.12 -14.03 -11.25
N ILE A 337 6.68 -14.31 -12.43
CA ILE A 337 7.52 -13.35 -13.16
C ILE A 337 6.71 -12.10 -13.44
N TYR A 338 5.50 -12.20 -13.99
CA TYR A 338 4.70 -11.03 -14.36
C TYR A 338 4.12 -10.29 -13.15
N GLU A 339 3.89 -10.98 -12.02
CA GLU A 339 3.60 -10.33 -10.75
C GLU A 339 4.79 -9.48 -10.30
N GLU A 340 5.98 -10.06 -10.15
CA GLU A 340 7.17 -9.35 -9.68
C GLU A 340 7.75 -8.38 -10.71
N LEU A 341 7.58 -8.62 -12.00
CA LEU A 341 8.18 -7.83 -13.08
C LEU A 341 7.83 -6.35 -12.95
N ILE A 342 6.60 -6.03 -12.59
CA ILE A 342 6.12 -4.66 -12.42
C ILE A 342 6.23 -4.31 -10.92
N PRO A 343 7.20 -3.46 -10.51
CA PRO A 343 7.37 -3.07 -9.11
C PRO A 343 6.12 -2.39 -8.52
N PRO A 344 5.88 -2.47 -7.20
CA PRO A 344 4.73 -1.84 -6.56
C PRO A 344 4.57 -0.34 -6.84
N GLU A 345 5.66 0.42 -6.92
CA GLU A 345 5.61 1.86 -7.25
C GLU A 345 5.14 2.10 -8.68
N GLU A 346 5.51 1.20 -9.59
CA GLU A 346 5.11 1.26 -10.99
C GLU A 346 3.67 0.80 -11.19
N ARG A 347 3.23 -0.25 -10.49
CA ARG A 347 1.82 -0.64 -10.44
C ARG A 347 0.95 0.54 -10.00
N HIS A 348 1.34 1.24 -8.94
CA HIS A 348 0.61 2.43 -8.48
C HIS A 348 0.60 3.55 -9.53
N ARG A 349 1.72 3.80 -10.23
CA ARG A 349 1.76 4.75 -11.35
C ARG A 349 0.79 4.35 -12.47
N LEU A 350 0.72 3.06 -12.80
CA LEU A 350 -0.19 2.52 -13.82
C LEU A 350 -1.64 2.31 -13.31
N GLY A 351 -1.96 2.76 -12.08
CA GLY A 351 -3.28 2.57 -11.47
C GLY A 351 -3.64 1.12 -11.12
N GLN A 352 -2.65 0.23 -11.05
CA GLN A 352 -2.78 -1.21 -10.81
C GLN A 352 -2.55 -1.57 -9.34
N PHE A 353 -3.42 -2.40 -8.77
CA PHE A 353 -3.27 -2.92 -7.40
C PHE A 353 -3.40 -4.44 -7.41
N TYR A 354 -2.26 -5.15 -7.38
CA TYR A 354 -2.27 -6.61 -7.42
C TYR A 354 -2.51 -7.20 -6.03
N THR A 355 -3.47 -8.13 -5.97
CA THR A 355 -3.83 -8.86 -4.75
C THR A 355 -2.72 -9.83 -4.36
N PRO A 356 -2.29 -9.87 -3.09
CA PRO A 356 -1.28 -10.82 -2.64
C PRO A 356 -1.69 -12.28 -2.93
N PRO A 357 -0.77 -13.14 -3.40
CA PRO A 357 -1.09 -14.52 -3.78
C PRO A 357 -1.77 -15.35 -2.69
N ALA A 358 -1.38 -15.14 -1.43
CA ALA A 358 -1.98 -15.84 -0.29
C ALA A 358 -3.45 -15.46 -0.06
N ILE A 359 -3.84 -14.21 -0.36
CA ILE A 359 -5.26 -13.79 -0.29
C ILE A 359 -6.05 -14.41 -1.44
N CYS A 360 -5.48 -14.43 -2.65
CA CYS A 360 -6.07 -15.12 -3.80
C CYS A 360 -6.29 -16.61 -3.51
N GLU A 361 -5.30 -17.26 -2.88
CA GLU A 361 -5.37 -18.67 -2.47
C GLU A 361 -6.45 -18.90 -1.40
N LEU A 362 -6.49 -18.07 -0.35
CA LEU A 362 -7.50 -18.13 0.71
C LEU A 362 -8.93 -18.11 0.14
N ILE A 363 -9.21 -17.11 -0.69
CA ILE A 363 -10.53 -16.91 -1.28
C ILE A 363 -10.88 -18.06 -2.26
N THR A 364 -9.95 -18.46 -3.13
CA THR A 364 -10.23 -19.51 -4.14
C THR A 364 -10.39 -20.89 -3.53
N LYS A 365 -9.59 -21.27 -2.52
CA LYS A 365 -9.76 -22.54 -1.77
C LYS A 365 -11.12 -22.64 -1.08
N TRP A 366 -11.63 -21.53 -0.57
CA TRP A 366 -12.93 -21.49 0.11
C TRP A 366 -14.12 -21.49 -0.87
N THR A 367 -14.02 -20.71 -1.94
CA THR A 367 -15.10 -20.55 -2.94
C THR A 367 -15.23 -21.73 -3.89
N ILE A 368 -14.11 -22.30 -4.37
CA ILE A 368 -14.08 -23.37 -5.38
C ILE A 368 -13.98 -24.73 -4.68
N ARG A 369 -15.06 -25.52 -4.79
CA ARG A 369 -15.26 -26.77 -4.04
C ARG A 369 -15.47 -27.99 -4.92
N SER A 370 -15.80 -27.82 -6.20
CA SER A 370 -16.00 -28.89 -7.16
C SER A 370 -15.05 -28.76 -8.35
N PRO A 371 -14.58 -29.88 -8.94
CA PRO A 371 -13.87 -29.83 -10.21
C PRO A 371 -14.66 -29.16 -11.33
N GLU A 372 -16.00 -29.15 -11.27
CA GLU A 372 -16.86 -28.58 -12.32
C GLU A 372 -17.36 -27.15 -12.05
N ASP A 373 -16.86 -26.49 -10.99
CA ASP A 373 -17.27 -25.12 -10.66
C ASP A 373 -16.88 -24.12 -11.77
N ILE A 374 -17.83 -23.28 -12.17
CA ILE A 374 -17.63 -22.12 -13.04
C ILE A 374 -17.25 -20.91 -12.17
N VAL A 375 -16.12 -20.29 -12.50
CA VAL A 375 -15.51 -19.20 -11.74
C VAL A 375 -15.56 -17.90 -12.54
N LEU A 376 -16.08 -16.84 -11.93
CA LEU A 376 -16.08 -15.49 -12.48
C LEU A 376 -15.23 -14.56 -11.60
N ASP A 377 -14.25 -13.91 -12.23
CA ASP A 377 -13.57 -12.74 -11.67
C ASP A 377 -14.01 -11.48 -12.47
N PRO A 378 -14.87 -10.63 -11.89
CA PRO A 378 -15.45 -9.47 -12.56
C PRO A 378 -14.48 -8.28 -12.69
N GLY A 379 -13.30 -8.33 -12.06
CA GLY A 379 -12.28 -7.26 -12.10
C GLY A 379 -10.90 -7.89 -11.97
N CYS A 380 -10.49 -8.65 -12.99
CA CYS A 380 -9.45 -9.67 -12.85
C CYS A 380 -8.03 -9.13 -12.69
N GLY A 381 -7.77 -7.87 -13.06
CA GLY A 381 -6.44 -7.30 -13.03
C GLY A 381 -5.46 -8.18 -13.82
N SER A 382 -4.27 -8.42 -13.26
CA SER A 382 -3.26 -9.32 -13.81
C SER A 382 -3.58 -10.82 -13.70
N GLY A 383 -4.73 -11.18 -13.13
CA GLY A 383 -5.26 -12.54 -13.10
C GLY A 383 -4.91 -13.35 -11.85
N GLY A 384 -4.47 -12.73 -10.77
CA GLY A 384 -4.02 -13.43 -9.54
C GLY A 384 -5.05 -14.43 -8.98
N PHE A 385 -6.34 -14.06 -8.93
CA PHE A 385 -7.40 -15.00 -8.52
C PHE A 385 -7.61 -16.11 -9.53
N LEU A 386 -7.58 -15.82 -10.82
CA LEU A 386 -7.77 -16.81 -11.89
C LEU A 386 -6.63 -17.82 -11.95
N LEU A 387 -5.40 -17.38 -11.65
CA LEU A 387 -4.23 -18.24 -11.50
C LEU A 387 -4.40 -19.23 -10.34
N GLN A 388 -4.90 -18.77 -9.19
CA GLN A 388 -5.18 -19.63 -8.05
C GLN A 388 -6.41 -20.52 -8.28
N ALA A 389 -7.42 -20.01 -8.98
CA ALA A 389 -8.59 -20.79 -9.41
C ALA A 389 -8.18 -21.92 -10.36
N TYR A 390 -7.27 -21.65 -11.31
CA TYR A 390 -6.72 -22.67 -12.20
C TYR A 390 -6.03 -23.78 -11.41
N ARG A 391 -5.13 -23.44 -10.47
CA ARG A 391 -4.45 -24.42 -9.60
C ARG A 391 -5.44 -25.22 -8.77
N ARG A 392 -6.44 -24.55 -8.19
CA ARG A 392 -7.47 -25.19 -7.38
C ARG A 392 -8.30 -26.20 -8.19
N LEU A 393 -8.76 -25.82 -9.38
CA LEU A 393 -9.50 -26.71 -10.28
C LEU A 393 -8.63 -27.86 -10.78
N LEU A 394 -7.35 -27.63 -11.07
CA LEU A 394 -6.40 -28.67 -11.44
C LEU A 394 -6.23 -29.72 -10.32
N LYS A 395 -6.02 -29.26 -9.08
CA LYS A 395 -5.91 -30.12 -7.90
C LYS A 395 -7.19 -30.92 -7.67
N LEU A 396 -8.36 -30.30 -7.85
CA LEU A 396 -9.66 -30.97 -7.73
C LEU A 396 -9.92 -32.00 -8.85
N LYS A 397 -9.49 -31.73 -10.08
CA LYS A 397 -9.69 -32.65 -11.22
C LYS A 397 -8.73 -33.82 -11.25
N THR A 398 -7.50 -33.64 -10.75
CA THR A 398 -6.41 -34.63 -10.91
C THR A 398 -5.90 -35.22 -9.59
N GLY A 399 -6.29 -34.64 -8.45
CA GLY A 399 -5.74 -34.97 -7.14
C GLY A 399 -4.31 -34.48 -6.90
N ARG A 400 -3.71 -33.77 -7.88
CA ARG A 400 -2.32 -33.29 -7.85
C ARG A 400 -2.25 -31.83 -8.30
N ASP A 401 -1.26 -31.09 -7.79
CA ASP A 401 -0.96 -29.73 -8.26
C ASP A 401 0.35 -29.74 -9.06
N VAL A 402 0.31 -30.43 -10.21
CA VAL A 402 1.49 -30.60 -11.08
C VAL A 402 1.20 -29.96 -12.43
N LEU A 403 2.04 -29.00 -12.81
CA LEU A 403 2.05 -28.37 -14.12
C LEU A 403 3.12 -28.99 -15.03
N PRO A 404 2.93 -28.97 -16.36
CA PRO A 404 1.71 -28.54 -17.05
C PRO A 404 0.59 -29.60 -16.95
N ALA A 405 -0.67 -29.16 -16.97
CA ALA A 405 -1.82 -30.06 -17.02
C ALA A 405 -1.93 -30.78 -18.37
N SER A 406 -2.66 -31.90 -18.45
CA SER A 406 -2.99 -32.51 -19.76
C SER A 406 -3.81 -31.54 -20.62
N LYS A 407 -3.75 -31.67 -21.95
CA LYS A 407 -4.48 -30.80 -22.88
C LYS A 407 -5.98 -30.72 -22.55
N GLU A 408 -6.61 -31.86 -22.34
CA GLU A 408 -8.04 -31.95 -22.02
C GLU A 408 -8.40 -31.25 -20.70
N VAL A 409 -7.56 -31.43 -19.67
CA VAL A 409 -7.77 -30.79 -18.36
C VAL A 409 -7.56 -29.27 -18.47
N HIS A 410 -6.51 -28.83 -19.17
CA HIS A 410 -6.23 -27.42 -19.40
C HIS A 410 -7.40 -26.72 -20.11
N GLU A 411 -7.85 -27.26 -21.25
CA GLU A 411 -8.98 -26.70 -22.00
C GLU A 411 -10.26 -26.66 -21.15
N ARG A 412 -10.57 -27.72 -20.39
CA ARG A 412 -11.73 -27.74 -19.49
C ARG A 412 -11.64 -26.63 -18.44
N ILE A 413 -10.51 -26.47 -17.78
CA ILE A 413 -10.31 -25.40 -16.79
C ILE A 413 -10.49 -24.03 -17.46
N LEU A 414 -9.90 -23.79 -18.63
CA LEU A 414 -10.04 -22.51 -19.33
C LEU A 414 -11.51 -22.18 -19.68
N ASN A 415 -12.34 -23.17 -20.01
CA ASN A 415 -13.79 -22.94 -20.22
C ASN A 415 -14.54 -22.52 -18.94
N GLN A 416 -14.03 -22.91 -17.76
CA GLN A 416 -14.66 -22.64 -16.47
C GLN A 416 -14.30 -21.27 -15.92
N LEU A 417 -13.25 -20.62 -16.44
CA LEU A 417 -12.76 -19.34 -15.97
C LEU A 417 -13.30 -18.20 -16.84
N TYR A 418 -13.92 -17.21 -16.19
CA TYR A 418 -14.39 -15.98 -16.80
C TYR A 418 -13.70 -14.79 -16.14
N ALA A 419 -13.04 -13.98 -16.95
CA ALA A 419 -12.23 -12.84 -16.52
C ALA A 419 -12.76 -11.57 -17.17
N VAL A 420 -13.17 -10.60 -16.37
CA VAL A 420 -13.59 -9.28 -16.85
C VAL A 420 -12.63 -8.23 -16.29
N ASP A 421 -12.12 -7.35 -17.13
CA ASP A 421 -11.46 -6.13 -16.68
C ASP A 421 -11.84 -4.99 -17.62
N ILE A 422 -11.90 -3.78 -17.10
CA ILE A 422 -12.16 -2.61 -17.95
C ILE A 422 -10.91 -2.21 -18.74
N ASN A 423 -9.71 -2.48 -18.18
CA ASN A 423 -8.43 -2.08 -18.76
C ASN A 423 -7.82 -3.22 -19.61
N PRO A 424 -7.51 -2.96 -20.90
CA PRO A 424 -6.97 -3.99 -21.78
C PRO A 424 -5.55 -4.45 -21.40
N PHE A 425 -4.74 -3.63 -20.73
CA PHE A 425 -3.39 -4.02 -20.29
C PHE A 425 -3.40 -5.17 -19.26
N PRO A 426 -4.05 -5.05 -18.09
CA PRO A 426 -4.13 -6.15 -17.12
C PRO A 426 -4.86 -7.37 -17.70
N ALA A 427 -5.89 -7.17 -18.53
CA ALA A 427 -6.56 -8.28 -19.23
C ALA A 427 -5.59 -9.06 -20.14
N HIS A 428 -4.69 -8.36 -20.85
CA HIS A 428 -3.63 -9.00 -21.64
C HIS A 428 -2.66 -9.80 -20.74
N LEU A 429 -2.25 -9.27 -19.58
CA LEU A 429 -1.43 -10.02 -18.61
C LEU A 429 -2.14 -11.29 -18.14
N THR A 430 -3.44 -11.21 -17.84
CA THR A 430 -4.26 -12.38 -17.49
C THR A 430 -4.25 -13.42 -18.62
N ALA A 431 -4.44 -12.99 -19.86
CA ALA A 431 -4.44 -13.88 -21.03
C ALA A 431 -3.10 -14.61 -21.21
N VAL A 432 -1.98 -13.89 -21.10
CA VAL A 432 -0.62 -14.46 -21.14
C VAL A 432 -0.43 -15.45 -19.99
N ASN A 433 -0.79 -15.06 -18.76
CA ASN A 433 -0.63 -15.85 -17.55
C ASN A 433 -1.37 -17.19 -17.57
N LEU A 434 -2.61 -17.20 -18.08
CA LEU A 434 -3.41 -18.42 -18.24
C LEU A 434 -2.88 -19.29 -19.39
N SER A 435 -2.53 -18.68 -20.52
CA SER A 435 -1.98 -19.39 -21.69
C SER A 435 -0.65 -20.08 -21.36
N MET A 436 0.20 -19.44 -20.55
CA MET A 436 1.48 -19.99 -20.12
C MET A 436 1.35 -21.24 -19.24
N LYS A 437 0.18 -21.54 -18.66
CA LYS A 437 -0.02 -22.77 -17.85
C LYS A 437 0.10 -24.05 -18.65
N ASN A 438 -0.19 -24.01 -19.96
CA ASN A 438 0.15 -25.07 -20.88
C ASN A 438 0.19 -24.55 -22.32
N VAL A 439 1.32 -23.97 -22.71
CA VAL A 439 1.55 -23.48 -24.08
C VAL A 439 1.45 -24.56 -25.17
N ARG A 440 1.56 -25.86 -24.81
CA ARG A 440 1.41 -26.98 -25.75
C ARG A 440 -0.07 -27.29 -26.06
N ALA A 441 -1.00 -26.67 -25.34
CA ALA A 441 -2.43 -26.87 -25.46
C ALA A 441 -3.15 -25.54 -25.75
N PRO A 442 -2.92 -24.91 -26.92
CA PRO A 442 -3.61 -23.70 -27.34
C PRO A 442 -5.12 -23.90 -27.24
N SER A 443 -5.80 -22.90 -26.69
CA SER A 443 -7.21 -22.99 -26.43
C SER A 443 -7.95 -21.67 -26.62
N SER A 444 -8.77 -21.65 -27.67
CA SER A 444 -9.67 -20.55 -28.03
C SER A 444 -10.90 -20.52 -27.13
N ARG A 445 -10.81 -21.13 -25.94
CA ARG A 445 -11.86 -21.25 -24.93
C ARG A 445 -11.61 -20.37 -23.71
N MET A 446 -10.48 -19.66 -23.64
CA MET A 446 -10.15 -18.72 -22.57
C MET A 446 -11.08 -17.49 -22.58
N ASN A 447 -11.89 -17.29 -21.54
CA ASN A 447 -12.87 -16.20 -21.50
C ASN A 447 -12.32 -14.95 -20.82
N VAL A 448 -11.51 -14.16 -21.54
CA VAL A 448 -11.02 -12.85 -21.09
C VAL A 448 -11.76 -11.74 -21.85
N ILE A 449 -12.43 -10.87 -21.10
CA ILE A 449 -13.32 -9.83 -21.60
C ILE A 449 -12.79 -8.45 -21.17
N VAL A 450 -12.60 -7.55 -22.13
CA VAL A 450 -12.26 -6.14 -21.88
C VAL A 450 -13.53 -5.28 -21.93
N GLN A 451 -14.15 -5.02 -20.79
CA GLN A 451 -15.37 -4.22 -20.71
C GLN A 451 -15.68 -3.74 -19.27
N ASP A 452 -16.46 -2.67 -19.12
CA ASP A 452 -17.03 -2.28 -17.83
C ASP A 452 -17.98 -3.39 -17.32
N PHE A 453 -17.70 -3.95 -16.14
CA PHE A 453 -18.51 -5.00 -15.55
C PHE A 453 -19.99 -4.62 -15.36
N PHE A 454 -20.29 -3.34 -15.06
CA PHE A 454 -21.67 -2.85 -14.95
C PHE A 454 -22.39 -2.76 -16.30
N SER A 455 -21.69 -2.92 -17.42
CA SER A 455 -22.32 -3.04 -18.75
C SER A 455 -22.73 -4.49 -19.08
N ILE A 456 -22.21 -5.47 -18.35
CA ILE A 456 -22.43 -6.89 -18.60
C ILE A 456 -23.61 -7.41 -17.77
N MET A 457 -24.45 -8.27 -18.36
CA MET A 457 -25.56 -8.94 -17.67
C MET A 457 -25.36 -10.47 -17.66
N PRO A 458 -25.97 -11.20 -16.70
CA PRO A 458 -25.98 -12.66 -16.72
C PRO A 458 -26.58 -13.20 -18.01
N GLY A 459 -25.87 -14.09 -18.70
CA GLY A 459 -26.31 -14.65 -19.98
C GLY A 459 -26.15 -13.74 -21.20
N HIS A 460 -25.53 -12.57 -21.05
CA HIS A 460 -25.21 -11.70 -22.17
C HIS A 460 -24.21 -12.39 -23.11
N GLU A 461 -24.49 -12.38 -24.41
CA GLU A 461 -23.56 -12.83 -25.45
C GLU A 461 -22.68 -11.64 -25.86
N LEU A 462 -21.37 -11.79 -25.70
CA LEU A 462 -20.36 -10.78 -26.00
C LEU A 462 -19.56 -11.22 -27.22
N ILE A 463 -19.38 -10.32 -28.17
CA ILE A 463 -18.50 -10.53 -29.32
C ILE A 463 -17.14 -9.96 -28.98
N LEU A 464 -16.09 -10.78 -29.07
CA LEU A 464 -14.73 -10.34 -28.83
C LEU A 464 -14.19 -9.51 -30.01
N PRO A 465 -13.26 -8.56 -29.76
CA PRO A 465 -12.74 -7.66 -30.79
C PRO A 465 -11.82 -8.35 -31.82
N TYR A 466 -11.55 -9.66 -31.66
CA TYR A 466 -10.72 -10.46 -32.56
C TYR A 466 -11.48 -11.68 -33.08
N ARG A 467 -11.13 -12.11 -34.29
CA ARG A 467 -11.62 -13.35 -34.91
C ARG A 467 -10.75 -14.52 -34.48
N ILE A 468 -11.33 -15.71 -34.37
CA ILE A 468 -10.60 -16.95 -34.08
C ILE A 468 -10.56 -17.85 -35.31
N LYS A 469 -9.49 -18.62 -35.45
CA LYS A 469 -9.36 -19.63 -36.51
C LYS A 469 -9.94 -20.96 -36.06
N THR A 470 -10.93 -21.44 -36.81
CA THR A 470 -11.54 -22.77 -36.60
C THR A 470 -11.29 -23.66 -37.81
N ALA A 471 -11.64 -24.95 -37.70
CA ALA A 471 -11.60 -25.87 -38.85
C ALA A 471 -12.49 -25.41 -40.03
N ALA A 472 -13.47 -24.52 -39.77
CA ALA A 472 -14.38 -23.96 -40.77
C ALA A 472 -13.97 -22.56 -41.29
N GLY A 473 -12.82 -22.02 -40.86
CA GLY A 473 -12.34 -20.68 -41.22
C GLY A 473 -12.31 -19.69 -40.06
N GLU A 474 -12.11 -18.40 -40.36
CA GLU A 474 -12.17 -17.31 -39.38
C GLU A 474 -13.60 -16.98 -38.99
N VAL A 475 -13.91 -17.05 -37.69
CA VAL A 475 -15.24 -16.76 -37.15
C VAL A 475 -15.15 -15.76 -36.00
N GLU A 476 -16.21 -14.98 -35.81
CA GLU A 476 -16.34 -14.12 -34.63
C GLU A 476 -16.48 -14.98 -33.38
N ARG A 477 -15.62 -14.72 -32.39
CA ARG A 477 -15.71 -15.42 -31.12
C ARG A 477 -16.79 -14.77 -30.24
N LYS A 478 -17.77 -15.59 -29.88
CA LYS A 478 -18.85 -15.24 -28.95
C LYS A 478 -18.60 -15.87 -27.59
N ILE A 479 -18.64 -15.06 -26.53
CA ILE A 479 -18.61 -15.53 -25.15
C ILE A 479 -19.99 -15.30 -24.56
N THR A 480 -20.62 -16.36 -24.05
CA THR A 480 -21.85 -16.22 -23.26
C THR A 480 -21.50 -16.14 -21.79
N MET A 481 -21.84 -15.02 -21.15
CA MET A 481 -21.58 -14.84 -19.72
C MET A 481 -22.41 -15.80 -18.87
N PRO A 482 -21.85 -16.36 -17.77
CA PRO A 482 -22.57 -17.34 -16.97
C PRO A 482 -23.82 -16.71 -16.34
N LYS A 483 -24.97 -17.36 -16.53
CA LYS A 483 -26.22 -17.01 -15.82
C LYS A 483 -26.20 -17.42 -14.35
N LYS A 484 -25.36 -18.40 -14.02
CA LYS A 484 -25.32 -19.14 -12.76
C LYS A 484 -23.88 -19.64 -12.51
N ALA A 485 -22.97 -18.73 -12.19
CA ALA A 485 -21.63 -19.09 -11.75
C ALA A 485 -21.69 -19.79 -10.38
N ASP A 486 -20.73 -20.70 -10.14
CA ASP A 486 -20.59 -21.44 -8.89
C ASP A 486 -19.75 -20.67 -7.87
N ALA A 487 -18.70 -20.00 -8.36
CA ALA A 487 -17.79 -19.17 -7.58
C ALA A 487 -17.62 -17.79 -8.23
N ILE A 488 -17.70 -16.74 -7.42
CA ILE A 488 -17.27 -15.39 -7.79
C ILE A 488 -16.14 -14.98 -6.85
N VAL A 489 -15.01 -14.57 -7.43
CA VAL A 489 -13.82 -14.14 -6.70
C VAL A 489 -13.41 -12.73 -7.14
N GLY A 490 -12.63 -12.01 -6.35
CA GLY A 490 -12.06 -10.75 -6.84
C GLY A 490 -11.63 -9.74 -5.79
N ASN A 491 -11.01 -8.68 -6.29
CA ASN A 491 -10.66 -7.47 -5.55
C ASN A 491 -11.29 -6.27 -6.28
N PRO A 492 -12.56 -5.92 -5.99
CA PRO A 492 -13.23 -4.83 -6.68
C PRO A 492 -12.55 -3.47 -6.39
N PRO A 493 -12.74 -2.46 -7.25
CA PRO A 493 -12.15 -1.13 -7.03
C PRO A 493 -12.66 -0.45 -5.75
N TYR A 494 -11.82 0.39 -5.14
CA TYR A 494 -12.12 1.09 -3.87
C TYR A 494 -12.47 2.58 -4.06
N THR A 495 -12.85 2.97 -5.27
CA THR A 495 -13.17 4.34 -5.67
C THR A 495 -14.39 4.89 -4.93
N ARG A 496 -14.29 6.14 -4.44
CA ARG A 496 -15.42 6.84 -3.81
C ARG A 496 -16.42 7.31 -4.85
N TRP A 497 -17.69 7.46 -4.48
CA TRP A 497 -18.74 7.86 -5.40
C TRP A 497 -18.41 9.11 -6.23
N VAL A 498 -17.77 10.11 -5.64
CA VAL A 498 -17.39 11.36 -6.33
C VAL A 498 -16.30 11.16 -7.38
N GLU A 499 -15.46 10.14 -7.24
CA GLU A 499 -14.32 9.83 -8.12
C GLU A 499 -14.69 8.86 -9.26
N ILE A 500 -15.85 8.19 -9.19
CA ILE A 500 -16.29 7.27 -10.26
C ILE A 500 -16.58 8.07 -11.54
N PRO A 501 -16.24 7.57 -12.75
CA PRO A 501 -16.64 8.20 -14.00
C PRO A 501 -18.17 8.29 -14.16
N GLU A 502 -18.67 9.39 -14.74
CA GLU A 502 -20.11 9.64 -14.84
C GLU A 502 -20.86 8.58 -15.67
N LYS A 503 -20.22 8.04 -16.71
CA LYS A 503 -20.73 6.92 -17.50
C LYS A 503 -20.97 5.68 -16.64
N THR A 504 -19.99 5.29 -15.83
CA THR A 504 -20.09 4.16 -14.91
C THR A 504 -21.12 4.43 -13.82
N LYS A 505 -21.23 5.65 -13.27
CA LYS A 505 -22.32 5.99 -12.32
C LYS A 505 -23.70 5.76 -12.93
N LYS A 506 -23.92 6.21 -14.18
CA LYS A 506 -25.18 5.98 -14.90
C LYS A 506 -25.47 4.49 -15.07
N GLN A 507 -24.46 3.70 -15.46
CA GLN A 507 -24.60 2.24 -15.58
C GLN A 507 -24.95 1.60 -14.23
N VAL A 508 -24.24 1.93 -13.15
CA VAL A 508 -24.53 1.44 -11.79
C VAL A 508 -25.99 1.71 -11.42
N LEU A 509 -26.44 2.96 -11.60
CA LEU A 509 -27.81 3.36 -11.30
C LEU A 509 -28.82 2.62 -12.19
N GLU A 510 -28.57 2.50 -13.49
CA GLU A 510 -29.45 1.79 -14.41
C GLU A 510 -29.58 0.32 -14.00
N ARG A 511 -28.46 -0.38 -13.75
CA ARG A 511 -28.46 -1.82 -13.46
C ARG A 511 -29.11 -2.15 -12.14
N LEU A 512 -28.79 -1.39 -11.09
CA LEU A 512 -29.24 -1.70 -9.74
C LEU A 512 -30.60 -1.08 -9.41
N ARG A 513 -31.14 -0.20 -10.26
CA ARG A 513 -32.51 0.31 -10.13
C ARG A 513 -33.54 -0.38 -11.03
N ARG A 514 -33.08 -1.01 -12.11
CA ARG A 514 -33.98 -1.61 -13.11
C ARG A 514 -34.71 -2.83 -12.55
N GLY A 515 -36.04 -2.84 -12.68
CA GLY A 515 -36.94 -3.91 -12.23
C GLY A 515 -37.19 -3.91 -10.72
N ARG A 516 -36.15 -3.66 -9.91
CA ARG A 516 -36.23 -3.48 -8.46
C ARG A 516 -35.18 -2.46 -8.03
N ASP A 517 -35.58 -1.41 -7.32
CA ASP A 517 -34.65 -0.38 -6.83
C ASP A 517 -33.83 -0.88 -5.63
N LEU A 518 -32.80 -1.69 -5.89
CA LEU A 518 -31.93 -2.22 -4.85
C LEU A 518 -31.19 -1.09 -4.12
N ILE A 519 -30.77 -0.05 -4.83
CA ILE A 519 -30.07 1.09 -4.21
C ILE A 519 -30.98 1.80 -3.20
N GLY A 520 -32.23 2.09 -3.59
CA GLY A 520 -33.22 2.71 -2.72
C GLY A 520 -33.62 1.83 -1.55
N MET A 521 -33.91 0.53 -1.80
CA MET A 521 -34.35 -0.43 -0.79
C MET A 521 -33.39 -0.57 0.40
N TYR A 522 -32.09 -0.45 0.16
CA TYR A 522 -31.06 -0.57 1.19
C TYR A 522 -30.48 0.79 1.63
N GLY A 523 -31.08 1.91 1.22
CA GLY A 523 -30.61 3.24 1.63
C GLY A 523 -29.20 3.59 1.10
N LEU A 524 -28.77 2.95 0.01
CA LEU A 524 -27.44 3.11 -0.58
C LEU A 524 -27.40 4.23 -1.63
N THR A 525 -28.39 5.13 -1.63
CA THR A 525 -28.35 6.30 -2.53
C THR A 525 -27.27 7.28 -2.05
N PRO A 526 -26.29 7.63 -2.91
CA PRO A 526 -25.24 8.58 -2.55
C PRO A 526 -25.79 9.95 -2.15
N GLN A 527 -25.37 10.46 -0.98
CA GLN A 527 -25.72 11.77 -0.46
C GLN A 527 -24.44 12.49 0.01
N VAL A 528 -23.66 12.98 -0.96
CA VAL A 528 -22.35 13.63 -0.74
C VAL A 528 -22.45 14.80 0.26
N SER A 529 -23.52 15.60 0.19
CA SER A 529 -23.75 16.73 1.11
C SER A 529 -23.96 16.32 2.57
N ARG A 530 -24.36 15.06 2.81
CA ARG A 530 -24.52 14.45 4.14
C ARG A 530 -23.37 13.49 4.48
N GLY A 531 -22.34 13.40 3.64
CA GLY A 531 -21.19 12.51 3.84
C GLY A 531 -21.49 11.02 3.62
N VAL A 532 -22.62 10.68 3.01
CA VAL A 532 -22.98 9.28 2.68
C VAL A 532 -22.46 8.97 1.28
N GLU A 533 -21.30 8.33 1.20
CA GLU A 533 -20.62 8.01 -0.05
C GLU A 533 -20.23 6.51 -0.09
N PRO A 534 -21.15 5.62 -0.52
CA PRO A 534 -20.82 4.22 -0.68
C PRO A 534 -19.68 4.03 -1.69
N GLY A 535 -18.69 3.19 -1.34
CA GLY A 535 -17.62 2.83 -2.26
C GLY A 535 -18.14 1.93 -3.38
N ILE A 536 -17.51 1.97 -4.56
CA ILE A 536 -17.97 1.22 -5.74
C ILE A 536 -18.08 -0.29 -5.50
N TYR A 537 -17.23 -0.87 -4.63
CA TYR A 537 -17.30 -2.28 -4.23
C TYR A 537 -18.66 -2.72 -3.66
N THR A 538 -19.44 -1.80 -3.09
CA THR A 538 -20.80 -2.10 -2.59
C THR A 538 -21.72 -2.47 -3.74
N TYR A 539 -21.81 -1.60 -4.75
CA TYR A 539 -22.57 -1.82 -5.99
C TYR A 539 -22.03 -2.99 -6.80
N TRP A 540 -20.71 -3.20 -6.75
CA TRP A 540 -20.04 -4.30 -7.43
C TRP A 540 -20.54 -5.66 -6.94
N ILE A 541 -20.61 -5.86 -5.62
CA ILE A 541 -21.14 -7.09 -5.01
C ILE A 541 -22.63 -7.24 -5.31
N MET A 542 -23.40 -6.14 -5.25
CA MET A 542 -24.83 -6.17 -5.60
C MET A 542 -25.06 -6.63 -7.05
N HIS A 543 -24.25 -6.14 -7.99
CA HIS A 543 -24.32 -6.56 -9.40
C HIS A 543 -23.84 -8.01 -9.59
N ALA A 544 -22.72 -8.38 -8.97
CA ALA A 544 -22.18 -9.75 -8.99
C ALA A 544 -23.15 -10.79 -8.43
N THR A 545 -24.01 -10.39 -7.48
CA THR A 545 -25.09 -11.25 -6.95
C THR A 545 -25.99 -11.81 -8.06
N GLY A 546 -26.19 -11.05 -9.14
CA GLY A 546 -27.00 -11.47 -10.29
C GLY A 546 -26.41 -12.63 -11.09
N PHE A 547 -25.08 -12.79 -11.08
CA PHE A 547 -24.38 -13.86 -11.81
C PHE A 547 -24.28 -15.16 -11.03
N LEU A 548 -24.41 -15.09 -9.70
CA LEU A 548 -24.19 -16.23 -8.81
C LEU A 548 -25.41 -17.13 -8.71
N LYS A 549 -25.21 -18.45 -8.78
CA LYS A 549 -26.30 -19.43 -8.54
C LYS A 549 -26.70 -19.45 -7.07
N ASP A 550 -27.89 -19.98 -6.77
CA ASP A 550 -28.27 -20.28 -5.39
C ASP A 550 -27.37 -21.40 -4.82
N GLY A 551 -26.85 -21.23 -3.62
CA GLY A 551 -25.77 -22.04 -3.04
C GLY A 551 -24.36 -21.76 -3.60
N GLY A 552 -24.23 -20.85 -4.57
CA GLY A 552 -22.93 -20.40 -5.09
C GLY A 552 -22.17 -19.55 -4.07
N LYS A 553 -20.85 -19.51 -4.17
CA LYS A 553 -19.98 -18.81 -3.22
C LYS A 553 -19.37 -17.55 -3.83
N LEU A 554 -19.33 -16.48 -3.03
CA LEU A 554 -18.64 -15.24 -3.37
C LEU A 554 -17.58 -14.96 -2.32
N GLY A 555 -16.33 -14.81 -2.74
CA GLY A 555 -15.24 -14.40 -1.88
C GLY A 555 -14.53 -13.18 -2.45
N MET A 556 -14.45 -12.09 -1.70
CA MET A 556 -13.79 -10.87 -2.16
C MET A 556 -12.98 -10.22 -1.06
N ILE A 557 -11.90 -9.53 -1.43
CA ILE A 557 -11.21 -8.59 -0.56
C ILE A 557 -11.72 -7.17 -0.84
N ILE A 558 -12.25 -6.50 0.18
CA ILE A 558 -12.84 -5.16 0.07
C ILE A 558 -12.29 -4.24 1.16
N SER A 559 -12.53 -2.93 1.03
CA SER A 559 -12.24 -2.00 2.12
C SER A 559 -13.04 -2.37 3.36
N ASN A 560 -12.43 -2.34 4.55
CA ASN A 560 -13.15 -2.59 5.81
C ASN A 560 -13.99 -1.39 6.31
N LEU A 561 -13.93 -0.25 5.60
CA LEU A 561 -14.58 1.00 5.97
C LEU A 561 -16.11 0.87 6.05
N TRP A 562 -16.73 -0.01 5.25
CA TRP A 562 -18.17 -0.23 5.31
C TRP A 562 -18.62 -0.65 6.71
N MET A 563 -17.80 -1.38 7.48
CA MET A 563 -18.19 -1.80 8.84
C MET A 563 -18.36 -0.63 9.82
N GLN A 564 -17.85 0.57 9.51
CA GLN A 564 -17.83 1.76 10.38
C GLN A 564 -18.70 2.93 9.87
N THR A 565 -19.25 2.81 8.67
CA THR A 565 -19.93 3.91 8.00
C THR A 565 -21.45 3.71 8.00
N ASP A 566 -22.19 4.81 7.87
CA ASP A 566 -23.66 4.76 7.92
C ASP A 566 -24.24 4.04 6.70
N TYR A 567 -23.63 4.17 5.51
CA TYR A 567 -24.03 3.34 4.35
C TYR A 567 -23.76 1.85 4.57
N GLY A 568 -22.80 1.54 5.44
CA GLY A 568 -22.45 0.18 5.83
C GLY A 568 -23.59 -0.60 6.47
N ILE A 569 -24.51 0.10 7.14
CA ILE A 569 -25.72 -0.49 7.71
C ILE A 569 -26.59 -1.06 6.59
N GLY A 570 -26.85 -0.24 5.56
CA GLY A 570 -27.59 -0.65 4.36
C GLY A 570 -26.93 -1.78 3.60
N PHE A 571 -25.61 -1.70 3.42
CA PHE A 571 -24.84 -2.76 2.77
C PHE A 571 -24.84 -4.07 3.56
N GLY A 572 -24.66 -4.01 4.89
CA GLY A 572 -24.75 -5.16 5.77
C GLY A 572 -26.13 -5.84 5.70
N LYS A 573 -27.21 -5.05 5.70
CA LYS A 573 -28.57 -5.57 5.51
C LYS A 573 -28.72 -6.30 4.16
N PHE A 574 -28.17 -5.74 3.08
CA PHE A 574 -28.14 -6.41 1.78
C PHE A 574 -27.44 -7.78 1.85
N LEU A 575 -26.32 -7.88 2.56
CA LEU A 575 -25.63 -9.17 2.75
C LEU A 575 -26.51 -10.18 3.50
N LEU A 576 -27.13 -9.78 4.61
CA LEU A 576 -28.02 -10.64 5.42
C LEU A 576 -29.25 -11.12 4.66
N ASP A 577 -29.79 -10.27 3.78
CA ASP A 577 -31.00 -10.57 2.99
C ASP A 577 -30.74 -11.51 1.80
N ASN A 578 -29.50 -11.65 1.34
CA ASN A 578 -29.17 -12.41 0.11
C ASN A 578 -28.21 -13.58 0.34
N TYR A 579 -27.47 -13.60 1.45
CA TYR A 579 -26.38 -14.54 1.69
C TYR A 579 -26.44 -15.16 3.09
N LYS A 580 -25.96 -16.40 3.20
CA LYS A 580 -25.28 -16.85 4.41
C LYS A 580 -23.91 -16.18 4.45
N VAL A 581 -23.70 -15.30 5.40
CA VAL A 581 -22.39 -14.67 5.62
C VAL A 581 -21.54 -15.67 6.39
N LYS A 582 -20.53 -16.25 5.73
CA LYS A 582 -19.77 -17.37 6.31
C LYS A 582 -18.60 -16.86 7.14
N ALA A 583 -17.86 -15.88 6.64
CA ALA A 583 -16.85 -15.22 7.43
C ALA A 583 -16.58 -13.77 7.00
N ILE A 584 -16.17 -12.96 7.97
CA ILE A 584 -15.56 -11.64 7.77
C ILE A 584 -14.19 -11.67 8.42
N ILE A 585 -13.13 -11.52 7.63
CA ILE A 585 -11.74 -11.66 8.06
C ILE A 585 -11.06 -10.30 7.91
N ASP A 586 -10.74 -9.65 9.03
CA ASP A 586 -10.14 -8.32 9.09
C ASP A 586 -8.65 -8.41 9.45
N PHE A 587 -7.81 -7.76 8.63
CA PHE A 587 -6.36 -7.75 8.80
C PHE A 587 -5.92 -6.39 9.34
N THR A 588 -5.18 -6.38 10.46
CA THR A 588 -4.59 -5.14 11.00
C THR A 588 -3.49 -4.59 10.10
N LEU A 589 -2.63 -5.46 9.56
CA LEU A 589 -1.53 -5.05 8.69
C LEU A 589 -2.06 -4.67 7.31
N ARG A 590 -1.55 -3.57 6.76
CA ARG A 590 -1.89 -3.16 5.40
C ARG A 590 -1.37 -4.19 4.41
N LEU A 591 -2.28 -4.84 3.69
CA LEU A 591 -1.93 -5.82 2.65
C LEU A 591 -1.46 -5.15 1.34
N PHE A 592 -1.78 -3.87 1.16
CA PHE A 592 -1.47 -3.08 -0.03
C PHE A 592 -0.74 -1.78 0.34
N THR A 593 0.10 -1.28 -0.57
CA THR A 593 0.83 0.00 -0.40
C THR A 593 -0.12 1.19 -0.22
N ALA A 594 -1.30 1.14 -0.83
CA ALA A 594 -2.37 2.12 -0.63
C ALA A 594 -2.76 2.24 0.86
N LEU A 595 -3.13 3.45 1.29
CA LEU A 595 -3.60 3.75 2.66
C LEU A 595 -5.06 3.30 2.86
N ILE A 596 -5.38 2.04 2.51
CA ILE A 596 -6.72 1.47 2.62
C ILE A 596 -6.64 0.19 3.45
N SER A 597 -7.34 0.18 4.58
CA SER A 597 -7.54 -1.05 5.37
C SER A 597 -8.58 -1.94 4.69
N THR A 598 -8.34 -3.26 4.71
CA THR A 598 -9.11 -4.24 3.93
C THR A 598 -9.59 -5.39 4.82
N CYS A 599 -10.65 -6.04 4.38
CA CYS A 599 -11.16 -7.28 4.95
C CYS A 599 -11.56 -8.24 3.82
N VAL A 600 -11.45 -9.54 4.06
CA VAL A 600 -12.00 -10.59 3.20
C VAL A 600 -13.41 -10.92 3.67
N ILE A 601 -14.35 -10.97 2.72
CA ILE A 601 -15.71 -11.44 2.96
C ILE A 601 -15.91 -12.78 2.25
N LEU A 602 -16.50 -13.75 2.94
CA LEU A 602 -16.83 -15.07 2.42
C LEU A 602 -18.34 -15.27 2.53
N LEU A 603 -19.04 -15.34 1.40
CA LEU A 603 -20.49 -15.35 1.30
C LEU A 603 -20.98 -16.57 0.51
N GLU A 604 -22.07 -17.19 0.96
CA GLU A 604 -22.79 -18.24 0.21
C GLU A 604 -24.20 -17.74 -0.10
N LYS A 605 -24.58 -17.69 -1.37
CA LYS A 605 -25.91 -17.19 -1.77
C LYS A 605 -26.97 -18.15 -1.30
N GLU A 606 -28.01 -17.64 -0.66
CA GLU A 606 -29.09 -18.46 -0.13
C GLU A 606 -30.41 -17.70 -0.21
N LYS A 607 -31.35 -18.19 -1.00
CA LYS A 607 -32.68 -17.59 -1.12
C LYS A 607 -33.58 -17.86 0.08
N ASN A 608 -33.42 -18.99 0.77
CA ASN A 608 -34.25 -19.33 1.92
C ASN A 608 -33.86 -18.51 3.16
N GLN A 609 -34.79 -17.69 3.67
CA GLN A 609 -34.55 -16.81 4.81
C GLN A 609 -34.25 -17.56 6.10
N GLU A 610 -34.95 -18.66 6.38
CA GLU A 610 -34.73 -19.45 7.60
C GLU A 610 -33.32 -20.05 7.64
N LYS A 611 -32.85 -20.58 6.50
CA LYS A 611 -31.47 -21.06 6.35
C LYS A 611 -30.43 -19.96 6.54
N ARG A 612 -30.74 -18.73 6.10
CA ARG A 612 -29.89 -17.56 6.36
C ARG A 612 -29.86 -17.22 7.84
N LEU A 613 -31.01 -17.12 8.49
CA LEU A 613 -31.10 -16.75 9.92
C LEU A 613 -30.44 -17.80 10.83
N ASN A 614 -30.49 -19.08 10.47
CA ASN A 614 -29.85 -20.16 11.21
C ASN A 614 -28.36 -20.36 10.91
N ASN A 615 -27.80 -19.63 9.95
CA ASN A 615 -26.36 -19.68 9.68
C ASN A 615 -25.55 -19.04 10.82
N GLU A 616 -24.36 -19.56 11.08
CA GLU A 616 -23.38 -18.91 11.93
C GLU A 616 -22.38 -18.11 11.09
N VAL A 617 -22.13 -16.88 11.54
CA VAL A 617 -21.17 -15.94 10.96
C VAL A 617 -19.91 -15.94 11.80
N VAL A 618 -18.75 -16.16 11.17
CA VAL A 618 -17.45 -16.15 11.85
C VAL A 618 -16.71 -14.85 11.56
N PHE A 619 -16.45 -14.07 12.61
CA PHE A 619 -15.66 -12.86 12.53
C PHE A 619 -14.25 -13.15 13.02
N ILE A 620 -13.23 -12.86 12.18
CA ILE A 620 -11.83 -13.18 12.47
C ILE A 620 -11.00 -11.90 12.39
N HIS A 621 -10.36 -11.50 13.48
CA HIS A 621 -9.45 -10.35 13.49
C HIS A 621 -8.01 -10.81 13.68
N ILE A 622 -7.17 -10.55 12.68
CA ILE A 622 -5.74 -10.90 12.71
C ILE A 622 -4.94 -9.65 13.15
N PRO A 623 -4.36 -9.65 14.38
CA PRO A 623 -3.66 -8.50 14.92
C PRO A 623 -2.30 -8.28 14.25
N GLY A 624 -1.79 -7.05 14.34
CA GLY A 624 -0.53 -6.65 13.70
C GLY A 624 0.73 -7.18 14.39
N THR A 625 0.58 -7.75 15.59
CA THR A 625 1.63 -8.45 16.34
C THR A 625 1.99 -9.80 15.74
N ILE A 626 1.10 -10.40 14.95
CA ILE A 626 1.37 -11.68 14.29
C ILE A 626 2.14 -11.41 13.00
N GLU A 627 3.40 -11.84 12.96
CA GLU A 627 4.28 -11.64 11.80
C GLU A 627 3.72 -12.29 10.52
N SER A 628 3.11 -13.47 10.64
CA SER A 628 2.46 -14.16 9.53
C SER A 628 1.46 -15.22 9.97
N VAL A 629 0.35 -15.37 9.24
CA VAL A 629 -0.62 -16.47 9.39
C VAL A 629 -0.71 -17.28 8.09
N ASN A 630 -0.81 -18.61 8.19
CA ASN A 630 -0.97 -19.48 7.02
C ASN A 630 -2.42 -19.50 6.52
N VAL A 631 -2.61 -19.67 5.21
CA VAL A 631 -3.94 -19.76 4.60
C VAL A 631 -4.77 -20.92 5.17
N GLU A 632 -4.16 -22.09 5.35
CA GLU A 632 -4.80 -23.29 5.90
C GLU A 632 -5.33 -23.03 7.30
N GLU A 633 -4.54 -22.36 8.13
CA GLU A 633 -4.92 -22.01 9.49
C GLU A 633 -6.14 -21.08 9.52
N ILE A 634 -6.20 -20.09 8.63
CA ILE A 634 -7.39 -19.21 8.52
C ILE A 634 -8.61 -20.02 8.10
N LEU A 635 -8.49 -20.92 7.12
CA LEU A 635 -9.58 -21.77 6.66
C LEU A 635 -10.05 -22.74 7.74
N GLU A 636 -9.12 -23.34 8.49
CA GLU A 636 -9.42 -24.19 9.65
C GLU A 636 -10.19 -23.42 10.71
N VAL A 637 -9.83 -22.16 11.01
CA VAL A 637 -10.57 -21.32 11.96
C VAL A 637 -11.97 -20.96 11.44
N VAL A 638 -12.13 -20.72 10.13
CA VAL A 638 -13.45 -20.50 9.54
C VAL A 638 -14.36 -21.72 9.72
N GLU A 639 -13.81 -22.93 9.67
CA GLU A 639 -14.56 -24.18 9.84
C GLU A 639 -14.75 -24.56 11.32
N SER A 640 -13.70 -24.47 12.14
CA SER A 640 -13.67 -24.85 13.57
C SER A 640 -14.30 -23.79 14.48
N LYS A 641 -14.39 -22.54 13.99
CA LYS A 641 -14.97 -21.37 14.67
C LYS A 641 -14.21 -20.93 15.93
N LYS A 642 -12.97 -21.37 16.11
CA LYS A 642 -12.15 -21.08 17.30
C LYS A 642 -10.68 -20.89 16.91
N SER A 643 -9.99 -20.02 17.62
CA SER A 643 -8.53 -19.83 17.49
C SER A 643 -7.96 -19.40 18.84
N ASP A 644 -6.81 -19.97 19.19
CA ASP A 644 -6.02 -19.53 20.35
C ASP A 644 -5.03 -18.42 19.97
N LYS A 645 -4.80 -18.18 18.67
CA LYS A 645 -3.80 -17.23 18.18
C LYS A 645 -4.32 -15.84 17.89
N PHE A 646 -5.57 -15.72 17.46
CA PHE A 646 -6.16 -14.45 17.05
C PHE A 646 -7.66 -14.42 17.36
N TYR A 647 -8.21 -13.21 17.46
CA TYR A 647 -9.58 -13.01 17.93
C TYR A 647 -10.61 -13.58 16.95
N VAL A 648 -11.52 -14.40 17.48
CA VAL A 648 -12.63 -15.01 16.74
C VAL A 648 -13.92 -14.79 17.50
N LYS A 649 -14.93 -14.22 16.83
CA LYS A 649 -16.29 -14.10 17.34
C LYS A 649 -17.24 -14.84 16.43
N VAL A 650 -18.15 -15.63 17.01
CA VAL A 650 -19.19 -16.34 16.27
C VAL A 650 -20.55 -15.86 16.74
N MET A 651 -21.42 -15.55 15.78
CA MET A 651 -22.79 -15.12 16.05
C MET A 651 -23.75 -15.83 15.10
N LYS A 652 -24.96 -16.13 15.58
CA LYS A 652 -26.03 -16.56 14.70
C LYS A 652 -26.45 -15.38 13.83
N GLN A 653 -26.59 -15.59 12.52
CA GLN A 653 -26.87 -14.52 11.57
C GLN A 653 -28.20 -13.82 11.87
N GLY A 654 -29.21 -14.55 12.38
CA GLY A 654 -30.47 -13.96 12.82
C GLY A 654 -30.38 -13.05 14.05
N GLU A 655 -29.27 -13.09 14.78
CA GLU A 655 -29.00 -12.22 15.93
C GLU A 655 -28.20 -10.97 15.54
N ILE A 656 -27.72 -10.89 14.29
CA ILE A 656 -26.98 -9.74 13.81
C ILE A 656 -27.96 -8.57 13.55
N PRO A 657 -27.82 -7.43 14.25
CA PRO A 657 -28.71 -6.30 14.07
C PRO A 657 -28.53 -5.65 12.70
N ALA A 658 -29.64 -5.44 11.98
CA ALA A 658 -29.64 -4.87 10.64
C ALA A 658 -29.56 -3.33 10.60
N ASP A 659 -29.66 -2.67 11.76
CA ASP A 659 -29.70 -1.22 11.95
C ASP A 659 -28.42 -0.66 12.59
N ARG A 660 -27.37 -1.49 12.75
CA ARG A 660 -26.11 -1.10 13.39
C ARG A 660 -24.91 -1.25 12.47
N LYS A 661 -23.85 -0.52 12.83
CA LYS A 661 -22.53 -0.64 12.20
C LYS A 661 -21.91 -1.98 12.55
N TRP A 662 -21.38 -2.68 11.54
CA TRP A 662 -20.85 -4.02 11.74
C TRP A 662 -19.58 -4.09 12.58
N MET A 663 -18.87 -2.98 12.81
CA MET A 663 -17.81 -2.95 13.82
C MET A 663 -18.34 -3.14 15.24
N ASP A 664 -19.51 -2.58 15.55
CA ASP A 664 -20.21 -2.84 16.82
C ASP A 664 -20.76 -4.27 16.85
N VAL A 665 -20.94 -4.95 15.72
CA VAL A 665 -21.29 -6.38 15.74
C VAL A 665 -20.03 -7.23 15.98
N PHE A 666 -18.97 -6.94 15.23
CA PHE A 666 -17.71 -7.68 15.24
C PHE A 666 -17.04 -7.60 16.62
N PHE A 667 -16.84 -6.41 17.16
CA PHE A 667 -16.17 -6.22 18.45
C PHE A 667 -17.15 -5.92 19.59
N GLY A 668 -18.45 -5.87 19.29
CA GLY A 668 -19.57 -5.54 20.19
C GLY A 668 -19.61 -6.26 21.51
N LYS A 669 -19.73 -5.50 22.59
CA LYS A 669 -20.01 -5.94 23.96
C LYS A 669 -21.25 -5.22 24.48
N LYS A 670 -22.39 -5.43 23.82
CA LYS A 670 -23.65 -4.73 24.14
C LYS A 670 -24.05 -4.87 25.61
N GLU A 671 -23.82 -6.06 26.17
CA GLU A 671 -24.11 -6.42 27.57
C GLU A 671 -23.46 -5.45 28.58
N VAL A 672 -22.28 -4.91 28.26
CA VAL A 672 -21.53 -3.98 29.12
C VAL A 672 -22.26 -2.64 29.31
N TYR A 673 -23.18 -2.29 28.42
CA TYR A 673 -23.98 -1.06 28.48
C TYR A 673 -25.45 -1.28 28.86
N GLU A 674 -25.86 -2.51 29.19
CA GLU A 674 -27.22 -2.85 29.60
C GLU A 674 -27.37 -2.70 31.12
N SER A 675 -27.41 -1.46 31.60
CA SER A 675 -27.60 -1.15 33.03
C SER A 675 -28.52 0.06 33.24
N ASN A 676 -29.37 0.00 34.27
CA ASN A 676 -30.22 1.10 34.71
C ASN A 676 -29.45 2.27 35.36
N LEU A 677 -28.16 2.06 35.64
CA LEU A 677 -27.21 3.07 36.13
C LEU A 677 -26.59 3.89 34.99
N LEU A 678 -26.80 3.51 33.73
CA LEU A 678 -26.30 4.23 32.56
C LEU A 678 -27.41 5.11 31.97
N VAL A 679 -27.03 6.31 31.55
CA VAL A 679 -27.88 7.28 30.83
C VAL A 679 -27.14 7.79 29.59
N LYS A 680 -27.83 8.41 28.64
CA LYS A 680 -27.12 9.08 27.53
C LYS A 680 -26.40 10.32 28.06
N LEU A 681 -25.21 10.62 27.54
CA LEU A 681 -24.48 11.85 27.89
C LEU A 681 -25.35 13.09 27.70
N SER A 682 -26.19 13.10 26.66
CA SER A 682 -27.13 14.19 26.37
C SER A 682 -28.20 14.43 27.44
N GLU A 683 -28.39 13.51 28.39
CA GLU A 683 -29.25 13.73 29.56
C GLU A 683 -28.56 14.58 30.64
N LEU A 684 -27.23 14.55 30.69
CA LEU A 684 -26.41 15.28 31.67
C LEU A 684 -25.82 16.58 31.09
N PHE A 685 -25.34 16.54 29.84
CA PHE A 685 -24.60 17.62 29.20
C PHE A 685 -25.05 17.86 27.75
N ASP A 686 -25.04 19.11 27.32
CA ASP A 686 -25.05 19.47 25.91
C ASP A 686 -23.61 19.49 25.36
N ALA A 687 -23.33 18.61 24.39
CA ALA A 687 -22.03 18.54 23.73
C ALA A 687 -21.89 19.63 22.65
N SER A 688 -20.77 20.36 22.68
CA SER A 688 -20.43 21.44 21.74
C SER A 688 -18.98 21.36 21.28
N TYR A 689 -18.68 21.82 20.07
CA TYR A 689 -17.32 21.98 19.58
C TYR A 689 -16.66 23.25 20.12
N GLY A 690 -15.90 23.18 21.21
CA GLY A 690 -15.44 24.36 21.94
C GLY A 690 -16.58 25.06 22.69
N ASN A 691 -16.22 25.98 23.59
CA ASN A 691 -17.17 26.58 24.53
C ASN A 691 -17.43 28.08 24.29
N ILE A 692 -16.89 28.68 23.23
CA ILE A 692 -17.30 30.04 22.88
C ILE A 692 -18.76 30.05 22.38
N LYS A 693 -19.53 31.08 22.74
CA LYS A 693 -20.98 31.17 22.46
C LYS A 693 -21.30 30.92 20.97
N TYR A 694 -20.50 31.46 20.06
CA TYR A 694 -20.63 31.19 18.62
C TYR A 694 -20.62 29.70 18.29
N LEU A 695 -19.63 28.95 18.79
CA LEU A 695 -19.52 27.53 18.48
C LEU A 695 -20.61 26.69 19.16
N VAL A 696 -21.05 27.09 20.35
CA VAL A 696 -22.18 26.45 21.06
C VAL A 696 -23.47 26.60 20.26
N LEU A 697 -23.76 27.80 19.75
CA LEU A 697 -24.95 28.05 18.92
C LEU A 697 -24.90 27.26 17.60
N VAL A 698 -23.73 27.16 16.97
CA VAL A 698 -23.54 26.36 15.76
C VAL A 698 -23.70 24.86 16.04
N SER A 699 -23.10 24.36 17.13
CA SER A 699 -23.14 22.93 17.50
C SER A 699 -24.54 22.47 17.92
N THR A 700 -25.35 23.36 18.49
CA THR A 700 -26.74 23.10 18.89
C THR A 700 -27.74 23.33 17.75
N GLY A 701 -27.28 23.80 16.58
CA GLY A 701 -28.15 24.11 15.43
C GLY A 701 -28.99 25.39 15.59
N LYS A 702 -28.79 26.15 16.67
CA LYS A 702 -29.45 27.45 16.90
C LYS A 702 -28.93 28.54 15.95
N LEU A 703 -27.73 28.37 15.40
CA LEU A 703 -27.15 29.24 14.40
C LEU A 703 -26.57 28.40 13.25
N ARG A 704 -26.92 28.71 12.01
CA ARG A 704 -26.33 28.04 10.83
C ARG A 704 -25.01 28.72 10.46
N GLY A 705 -23.90 28.01 10.60
CA GLY A 705 -22.56 28.55 10.29
C GLY A 705 -21.48 27.47 10.24
N VAL A 706 -20.22 27.89 10.00
CA VAL A 706 -19.07 26.99 9.98
C VAL A 706 -18.48 26.78 11.38
N ARG A 707 -17.97 25.58 11.65
CA ARG A 707 -17.40 25.14 12.93
C ARG A 707 -15.95 25.63 13.15
N ASN A 708 -15.74 26.94 13.21
CA ASN A 708 -14.46 27.57 13.61
C ASN A 708 -14.68 29.03 14.03
N PRO A 709 -13.81 29.63 14.88
CA PRO A 709 -13.95 31.02 15.27
C PRO A 709 -13.61 32.03 14.17
N GLY A 710 -12.97 31.61 13.06
CA GLY A 710 -12.52 32.49 11.98
C GLY A 710 -11.01 32.54 11.88
N ALA A 711 -10.45 33.70 11.56
CA ALA A 711 -9.01 33.86 11.38
C ALA A 711 -8.25 33.56 12.69
N SER A 712 -7.49 32.46 12.69
CA SER A 712 -6.70 32.02 13.86
C SER A 712 -5.71 33.08 14.34
N GLU A 713 -5.11 33.85 13.42
CA GLU A 713 -4.15 34.93 13.77
C GLU A 713 -4.82 36.15 14.41
N PHE A 714 -6.14 36.27 14.28
CA PHE A 714 -6.93 37.32 14.92
C PHE A 714 -7.51 36.84 16.26
N HIS A 715 -8.01 35.61 16.32
CA HIS A 715 -8.64 35.14 17.54
C HIS A 715 -7.69 34.50 18.54
N TYR A 716 -6.57 33.89 18.12
CA TYR A 716 -5.65 33.19 19.04
C TYR A 716 -4.36 34.01 19.20
N LEU A 717 -4.11 34.49 20.41
CA LEU A 717 -3.03 35.43 20.70
C LEU A 717 -1.99 34.81 21.63
N THR A 718 -0.73 35.19 21.42
CA THR A 718 0.33 35.00 22.39
C THR A 718 0.42 36.22 23.32
N PRO A 719 0.98 36.08 24.53
CA PRO A 719 1.30 37.21 25.40
C PRO A 719 2.05 38.35 24.70
N SER A 720 3.06 38.04 23.88
CA SER A 720 3.80 39.03 23.08
C SER A 720 2.91 39.77 22.10
N LYS A 721 1.95 39.09 21.47
CA LYS A 721 1.01 39.72 20.53
C LYS A 721 0.03 40.65 21.25
N VAL A 722 -0.43 40.26 22.44
CA VAL A 722 -1.25 41.13 23.31
C VAL A 722 -0.48 42.40 23.67
N LYS A 723 0.81 42.27 24.00
CA LYS A 723 1.71 43.40 24.30
C LYS A 723 2.00 44.29 23.09
N GLU A 724 2.23 43.70 21.92
CA GLU A 724 2.44 44.42 20.65
C GLU A 724 1.30 45.41 20.37
N PHE A 725 0.06 44.98 20.61
CA PHE A 725 -1.14 45.80 20.41
C PHE A 725 -1.56 46.62 21.63
N LYS A 726 -0.79 46.61 22.72
CA LYS A 726 -1.09 47.31 23.98
C LYS A 726 -2.44 46.91 24.59
N LEU A 727 -2.78 45.62 24.53
CA LEU A 727 -4.07 45.08 24.96
C LEU A 727 -4.04 44.43 26.35
N GLU A 728 -2.90 44.47 27.05
CA GLU A 728 -2.69 43.78 28.32
C GLU A 728 -3.70 44.19 29.38
N LYS A 729 -4.15 45.46 29.38
CA LYS A 729 -5.17 45.98 30.30
C LYS A 729 -6.54 45.29 30.14
N TYR A 730 -6.81 44.70 28.98
CA TYR A 730 -8.09 44.08 28.64
C TYR A 730 -8.02 42.54 28.66
N ALA A 731 -6.88 41.99 29.09
CA ALA A 731 -6.61 40.57 29.22
C ALA A 731 -6.52 40.18 30.71
N TYR A 732 -6.97 38.97 31.04
CA TYR A 732 -6.60 38.34 32.31
C TYR A 732 -5.07 38.20 32.41
N PRO A 733 -4.40 38.34 33.58
CA PRO A 733 -4.96 38.63 34.90
C PRO A 733 -5.15 40.13 35.20
N ASN A 734 -4.77 41.03 34.29
CA ASN A 734 -4.87 42.48 34.51
C ASN A 734 -6.31 43.03 34.45
N SER A 735 -7.26 42.19 34.01
CA SER A 735 -8.69 42.43 34.03
C SER A 735 -9.40 41.23 34.64
N ASP A 736 -10.45 41.48 35.43
CA ASP A 736 -11.39 40.44 35.84
C ASP A 736 -11.95 39.71 34.61
N LEU A 737 -12.10 38.39 34.70
CA LEU A 737 -12.61 37.56 33.58
C LEU A 737 -13.96 38.04 33.04
N LYS A 738 -14.87 38.48 33.92
CA LYS A 738 -16.20 39.00 33.56
C LYS A 738 -16.14 40.23 32.64
N ASP A 739 -15.07 41.03 32.73
CA ASP A 739 -14.88 42.27 31.99
C ASP A 739 -13.84 42.16 30.87
N ALA A 740 -13.06 41.07 30.87
CA ALA A 740 -11.98 40.82 29.93
C ALA A 740 -12.49 40.64 28.49
N LEU A 741 -11.82 41.32 27.57
CA LEU A 741 -12.05 41.17 26.12
C LEU A 741 -11.15 40.09 25.51
N ILE A 742 -10.05 39.78 26.19
CA ILE A 742 -9.09 38.74 25.84
C ILE A 742 -9.06 37.73 26.99
N TRP A 743 -9.56 36.53 26.71
CA TRP A 743 -9.70 35.47 27.70
C TRP A 743 -8.50 34.52 27.67
N PRO A 744 -8.10 33.94 28.82
CA PRO A 744 -7.20 32.79 28.81
C PRO A 744 -7.85 31.66 28.00
N ALA A 745 -7.05 30.88 27.27
CA ALA A 745 -7.56 29.99 26.23
C ALA A 745 -6.72 28.74 25.99
N ILE A 746 -7.41 27.70 25.54
CA ILE A 746 -6.83 26.50 24.93
C ILE A 746 -7.12 26.56 23.43
N THR A 747 -6.09 26.80 22.64
CA THR A 747 -6.18 27.01 21.18
C THR A 747 -5.67 25.81 20.38
N SER A 748 -5.13 24.79 21.07
CA SER A 748 -4.67 23.53 20.51
C SER A 748 -4.90 22.39 21.49
N ALA A 749 -5.34 21.24 20.97
CA ALA A 749 -5.45 20.00 21.75
C ALA A 749 -4.14 19.54 22.41
N ARG A 750 -2.98 20.00 21.90
CA ARG A 750 -1.66 19.69 22.47
C ARG A 750 -1.40 20.38 23.81
N GLN A 751 -2.07 21.50 24.07
CA GLN A 751 -1.94 22.26 25.32
C GLN A 751 -2.67 21.59 26.49
N ALA A 752 -3.41 20.53 26.23
CA ALA A 752 -4.10 19.75 27.25
C ALA A 752 -3.42 18.38 27.39
N GLU A 753 -2.41 18.33 28.26
CA GLU A 753 -1.53 17.16 28.42
C GLU A 753 -2.01 16.16 29.47
N PHE A 754 -2.79 16.61 30.47
CA PHE A 754 -3.24 15.83 31.64
C PHE A 754 -4.76 15.58 31.63
N PHE A 755 -5.29 14.94 32.68
CA PHE A 755 -6.74 14.77 32.89
C PHE A 755 -7.37 15.95 33.63
N THR A 756 -6.58 16.91 34.09
CA THR A 756 -7.05 18.22 34.53
C THR A 756 -6.34 19.35 33.78
N PHE A 757 -7.00 20.50 33.68
CA PHE A 757 -6.41 21.75 33.20
C PHE A 757 -6.59 22.83 34.28
N THR A 758 -5.48 23.35 34.76
CA THR A 758 -5.39 24.27 35.91
C THR A 758 -4.86 25.64 35.50
N GLU A 759 -4.86 26.58 36.44
CA GLU A 759 -4.28 27.90 36.20
C GLU A 759 -2.76 27.79 36.00
N ASP A 760 -2.07 26.90 36.71
CA ASP A 760 -0.62 26.74 36.59
C ASP A 760 -0.22 26.19 35.21
N ASP A 761 -1.02 25.27 34.66
CA ASP A 761 -0.84 24.79 33.29
C ASP A 761 -0.95 25.96 32.29
N TRP A 762 -1.92 26.86 32.49
CA TRP A 762 -2.07 28.07 31.66
C TRP A 762 -0.94 29.08 31.87
N LYS A 763 -0.47 29.28 33.12
CA LYS A 763 0.67 30.17 33.44
C LYS A 763 1.95 29.70 32.79
N GLN A 764 2.16 28.39 32.71
CA GLN A 764 3.29 27.81 31.97
C GLN A 764 3.22 28.16 30.48
N MET A 765 2.05 27.99 29.86
CA MET A 765 1.82 28.40 28.46
C MET A 765 2.04 29.91 28.26
N TYR A 766 1.59 30.72 29.21
CA TYR A 766 1.80 32.17 29.22
C TYR A 766 3.29 32.52 29.33
N GLY A 767 4.05 31.86 30.21
CA GLY A 767 5.49 32.06 30.34
C GLY A 767 6.28 31.65 29.09
N ASN A 768 5.80 30.66 28.36
CA ASN A 768 6.40 30.16 27.11
C ASN A 768 6.00 30.97 25.86
N ASP A 769 5.23 32.06 26.02
CA ASP A 769 4.67 32.86 24.93
C ASP A 769 3.84 32.04 23.93
N GLU A 770 3.15 31.01 24.40
CA GLU A 770 2.27 30.20 23.57
C GLU A 770 0.97 30.93 23.22
N LYS A 771 0.21 30.41 22.25
CA LYS A 771 -1.14 30.89 21.94
C LYS A 771 -2.11 30.48 23.06
N CYS A 772 -2.05 31.20 24.17
CA CYS A 772 -2.81 30.95 25.39
C CYS A 772 -3.92 31.98 25.64
N TYR A 773 -4.15 32.90 24.71
CA TYR A 773 -5.24 33.88 24.76
C TYR A 773 -6.21 33.73 23.59
N MET A 774 -7.47 34.09 23.83
CA MET A 774 -8.48 34.23 22.80
C MET A 774 -9.15 35.61 22.84
N PHE A 775 -9.16 36.32 21.71
CA PHE A 775 -9.90 37.57 21.57
C PHE A 775 -11.40 37.27 21.41
N ILE A 776 -12.18 37.55 22.46
CA ILE A 776 -13.64 37.34 22.51
C ILE A 776 -14.39 38.58 22.03
N GLY A 777 -14.00 39.76 22.51
CA GLY A 777 -14.50 41.03 21.97
C GLY A 777 -16.01 41.30 22.14
N HIS A 778 -16.71 40.71 23.12
CA HIS A 778 -18.18 40.83 23.25
C HIS A 778 -18.67 42.17 23.79
N LYS A 779 -18.44 43.25 23.03
CA LYS A 779 -18.99 44.59 23.28
C LYS A 779 -19.32 45.29 21.95
N PRO A 780 -20.33 46.17 21.92
CA PRO A 780 -20.57 47.07 20.79
C PRO A 780 -19.31 47.83 20.40
N ARG A 781 -19.07 48.01 19.09
CA ARG A 781 -17.85 48.68 18.59
C ARG A 781 -17.67 50.10 19.17
N SER A 782 -18.77 50.80 19.42
CA SER A 782 -18.78 52.13 20.05
C SER A 782 -18.34 52.13 21.52
N LYS A 783 -18.47 50.99 22.21
CA LYS A 783 -18.05 50.80 23.60
C LYS A 783 -16.68 50.13 23.74
N LEU A 784 -16.01 49.81 22.63
CA LEU A 784 -14.66 49.25 22.65
C LEU A 784 -13.62 50.37 22.91
N PRO A 785 -12.63 50.12 23.77
CA PRO A 785 -11.50 51.03 23.96
C PRO A 785 -10.75 51.31 22.66
N GLU A 786 -10.03 52.43 22.59
CA GLU A 786 -9.34 52.86 21.36
C GLU A 786 -8.32 51.82 20.87
N GLU A 787 -7.54 51.23 21.77
CA GLU A 787 -6.54 50.21 21.44
C GLU A 787 -7.21 48.97 20.84
N VAL A 788 -8.34 48.54 21.42
CA VAL A 788 -9.11 47.39 20.92
C VAL A 788 -9.77 47.71 19.57
N ARG A 789 -10.27 48.93 19.36
CA ARG A 789 -10.79 49.36 18.05
C ARG A 789 -9.69 49.35 16.98
N LYS A 790 -8.46 49.76 17.32
CA LYS A 790 -7.30 49.67 16.42
C LYS A 790 -6.97 48.21 16.09
N TYR A 791 -7.02 47.32 17.08
CA TYR A 791 -6.83 45.88 16.86
C TYR A 791 -7.90 45.28 15.93
N VAL A 792 -9.18 45.59 16.15
CA VAL A 792 -10.26 45.16 15.26
C VAL A 792 -10.05 45.71 13.84
N LYS A 793 -9.63 46.97 13.71
CA LYS A 793 -9.31 47.57 12.39
C LYS A 793 -8.17 46.85 11.69
N TRP A 794 -7.11 46.46 12.41
CA TRP A 794 -6.04 45.63 11.86
C TRP A 794 -6.57 44.29 11.31
N GLY A 795 -7.56 43.70 11.97
CA GLY A 795 -8.30 42.54 11.47
C GLY A 795 -9.00 42.75 10.12
N GLU A 796 -9.44 43.98 9.85
CA GLU A 796 -10.16 44.38 8.63
C GLU A 796 -9.22 44.76 7.49
N THR A 797 -7.97 45.13 7.78
CA THR A 797 -7.04 45.70 6.79
C THR A 797 -5.83 44.83 6.50
N GLU A 798 -5.34 44.07 7.49
CA GLU A 798 -4.01 43.44 7.42
C GLU A 798 -3.99 41.97 7.86
N CYS A 799 -4.93 41.54 8.72
CA CYS A 799 -4.95 40.16 9.21
C CYS A 799 -5.53 39.19 8.17
N VAL A 800 -4.65 38.43 7.51
CA VAL A 800 -5.03 37.45 6.48
C VAL A 800 -4.94 36.02 7.01
N THR A 801 -5.90 35.17 6.63
CA THR A 801 -5.90 33.75 6.97
C THR A 801 -4.74 33.01 6.30
N ARG A 802 -3.94 32.27 7.09
CA ARG A 802 -2.75 31.52 6.63
C ARG A 802 -3.01 30.08 6.16
N ILE A 803 -4.28 29.68 6.04
CA ILE A 803 -4.63 28.36 5.48
C ILE A 803 -4.50 28.39 3.94
N ARG A 804 -4.44 27.22 3.28
CA ARG A 804 -4.38 27.16 1.80
C ARG A 804 -5.62 27.80 1.17
N GLU A 805 -5.45 28.50 0.05
CA GLU A 805 -6.55 29.15 -0.69
C GLU A 805 -7.68 28.18 -1.04
N SER A 806 -7.35 26.95 -1.47
CA SER A 806 -8.32 25.89 -1.76
C SER A 806 -9.17 25.46 -0.56
N ARG A 807 -8.80 25.86 0.67
CA ARG A 807 -9.58 25.67 1.91
C ARG A 807 -10.13 26.98 2.48
N GLY A 808 -10.21 28.04 1.67
CA GLY A 808 -10.72 29.35 2.08
C GLY A 808 -9.67 30.29 2.68
N GLY A 809 -8.39 30.05 2.39
CA GLY A 809 -7.24 30.89 2.76
C GLY A 809 -7.14 32.21 2.00
N GLY A 810 -6.18 33.07 2.38
CA GLY A 810 -5.92 34.34 1.70
C GLY A 810 -6.96 35.45 1.94
N ARG A 811 -7.92 35.26 2.86
CA ARG A 811 -8.98 36.24 3.16
C ARG A 811 -8.64 37.08 4.38
N LEU A 812 -9.12 38.32 4.40
CA LEU A 812 -9.09 39.17 5.61
C LEU A 812 -9.97 38.56 6.71
N ALA A 813 -9.66 38.86 7.98
CA ALA A 813 -10.34 38.24 9.12
C ALA A 813 -11.86 38.45 9.10
N ASN A 814 -12.30 39.66 8.74
CA ASN A 814 -13.72 40.02 8.61
C ASN A 814 -14.44 39.37 7.42
N GLN A 815 -13.69 38.84 6.44
CA GLN A 815 -14.23 38.19 5.25
C GLN A 815 -14.36 36.66 5.39
N THR A 816 -13.93 36.11 6.52
CA THR A 816 -14.11 34.68 6.81
C THR A 816 -15.59 34.33 6.95
N GLU A 817 -15.95 33.09 6.65
CA GLU A 817 -17.35 32.66 6.65
C GLU A 817 -18.00 32.79 8.04
N SER A 818 -17.26 32.41 9.09
CA SER A 818 -17.72 32.56 10.48
C SER A 818 -17.87 34.03 10.89
N ALA A 819 -16.98 34.92 10.42
CA ALA A 819 -17.10 36.36 10.65
C ALA A 819 -18.37 36.96 10.00
N LYS A 820 -18.71 36.53 8.77
CA LYS A 820 -19.95 36.95 8.08
C LYS A 820 -21.20 36.48 8.83
N VAL A 821 -21.22 35.22 9.26
CA VAL A 821 -22.34 34.65 10.03
C VAL A 821 -22.59 35.46 11.32
N ARG A 822 -21.52 35.86 12.02
CA ARG A 822 -21.65 36.66 13.24
C ARG A 822 -22.10 38.08 12.96
N ALA A 823 -21.55 38.72 11.93
CA ALA A 823 -21.96 40.07 11.52
C ALA A 823 -23.46 40.16 11.16
N GLY A 824 -24.02 39.10 10.59
CA GLY A 824 -25.44 39.01 10.21
C GLY A 824 -26.39 38.56 11.32
N SER A 825 -25.89 38.27 12.52
CA SER A 825 -26.69 37.71 13.62
C SER A 825 -26.90 38.72 14.74
N LYS A 826 -28.10 38.73 15.34
CA LYS A 826 -28.44 39.59 16.49
C LYS A 826 -27.75 39.16 17.79
N GLU A 827 -27.16 37.96 17.82
CA GLU A 827 -26.46 37.41 19.00
C GLU A 827 -25.06 38.02 19.21
N PHE A 828 -24.53 38.75 18.22
CA PHE A 828 -23.18 39.31 18.23
C PHE A 828 -23.21 40.79 17.85
N TYR A 829 -22.24 41.55 18.34
CA TYR A 829 -22.10 42.99 18.08
C TYR A 829 -21.33 43.34 16.80
N GLY A 830 -20.80 42.33 16.11
CA GLY A 830 -20.05 42.50 14.87
C GLY A 830 -19.30 41.23 14.46
N TRP A 831 -18.56 41.31 13.36
CA TRP A 831 -17.82 40.17 12.80
C TRP A 831 -16.72 39.63 13.76
N TYR A 832 -16.16 40.52 14.59
CA TYR A 832 -15.04 40.26 15.51
C TYR A 832 -15.48 39.63 16.83
N ASP A 833 -16.77 39.68 17.16
CA ASP A 833 -17.33 39.27 18.45
C ASP A 833 -17.61 37.77 18.48
N LEU A 834 -17.02 37.02 19.42
CA LEU A 834 -17.25 35.59 19.62
C LEU A 834 -18.40 35.28 20.60
N GLY A 835 -19.04 36.30 21.14
CA GLY A 835 -20.18 36.26 22.04
C GLY A 835 -19.79 36.13 23.51
N GLY A 836 -18.94 35.19 23.86
CA GLY A 836 -18.60 34.95 25.26
C GLY A 836 -18.10 33.55 25.46
N VAL A 837 -17.68 33.24 26.69
CA VAL A 837 -17.24 31.89 27.08
C VAL A 837 -18.33 31.25 27.90
N VAL A 838 -18.85 30.12 27.41
CA VAL A 838 -19.83 29.31 28.12
C VAL A 838 -19.07 28.39 29.09
N PRO A 839 -19.43 28.35 30.38
CA PRO A 839 -18.79 27.44 31.33
C PRO A 839 -18.96 25.98 30.89
N ALA A 840 -17.84 25.26 30.80
CA ALA A 840 -17.80 23.85 30.46
C ALA A 840 -16.78 23.16 31.40
N PRO A 841 -17.25 22.50 32.48
CA PRO A 841 -16.36 21.90 33.48
C PRO A 841 -15.59 20.70 32.91
N ILE A 842 -16.11 20.05 31.87
CA ILE A 842 -15.46 18.91 31.22
C ILE A 842 -15.30 19.21 29.74
N PHE A 843 -14.13 18.86 29.19
CA PHE A 843 -13.88 18.86 27.76
C PHE A 843 -13.08 17.65 27.33
N ALA A 844 -13.10 17.31 26.05
CA ALA A 844 -12.43 16.16 25.49
C ALA A 844 -11.69 16.50 24.19
N ILE A 845 -10.68 15.71 23.89
CA ILE A 845 -9.92 15.84 22.64
C ILE A 845 -10.79 15.32 21.47
N TYR A 846 -11.08 16.17 20.49
CA TYR A 846 -11.89 15.79 19.33
C TYR A 846 -11.21 14.67 18.51
N GLN A 847 -9.92 14.80 18.25
CA GLN A 847 -9.13 13.88 17.42
C GLN A 847 -7.97 13.29 18.21
N ALA A 848 -8.11 12.04 18.60
CA ALA A 848 -7.14 11.32 19.42
C ALA A 848 -6.35 10.28 18.62
N TRP A 849 -5.08 10.09 19.00
CA TRP A 849 -4.21 9.04 18.46
C TRP A 849 -4.23 7.78 19.32
N TYR A 850 -4.01 7.90 20.63
CA TYR A 850 -3.89 6.73 21.52
C TYR A 850 -5.10 6.55 22.43
N LYS A 851 -5.58 7.64 23.04
CA LYS A 851 -6.75 7.64 23.92
C LYS A 851 -7.53 8.94 23.77
N THR A 852 -8.85 8.84 23.69
CA THR A 852 -9.74 10.00 23.82
C THR A 852 -9.79 10.39 25.28
N ARG A 853 -9.27 11.57 25.61
CA ARG A 853 -9.16 12.06 26.98
C ARG A 853 -10.28 13.03 27.28
N PHE A 854 -10.90 12.85 28.45
CA PHE A 854 -11.85 13.78 29.06
C PHE A 854 -11.17 14.47 30.23
N ILE A 855 -11.26 15.79 30.28
CA ILE A 855 -10.39 16.65 31.06
C ILE A 855 -11.24 17.58 31.91
N LEU A 856 -10.94 17.66 33.21
CA LEU A 856 -11.55 18.60 34.13
C LEU A 856 -10.95 19.98 33.94
N CYS A 857 -11.78 20.97 33.60
CA CYS A 857 -11.38 22.36 33.53
C CYS A 857 -11.53 23.01 34.92
N ARG A 858 -10.43 23.16 35.65
CA ARG A 858 -10.37 23.85 36.96
C ARG A 858 -10.15 25.35 36.85
N PHE A 859 -9.73 25.82 35.67
CA PHE A 859 -9.49 27.23 35.39
C PHE A 859 -10.32 27.70 34.18
N PRO A 860 -11.19 28.73 34.31
CA PRO A 860 -12.07 29.14 33.23
C PRO A 860 -11.29 29.63 31.99
N VAL A 861 -11.42 28.91 30.88
CA VAL A 861 -10.73 29.23 29.63
C VAL A 861 -11.64 29.13 28.41
N ALA A 862 -11.35 29.93 27.39
CA ALA A 862 -11.95 29.83 26.07
C ALA A 862 -11.33 28.66 25.29
N MET A 863 -12.17 27.77 24.76
CA MET A 863 -11.77 26.53 24.11
C MET A 863 -12.15 26.52 22.64
N TYR A 864 -11.20 26.16 21.78
CA TYR A 864 -11.38 26.14 20.34
C TYR A 864 -12.18 24.93 19.80
N HIS A 865 -12.53 25.00 18.52
CA HIS A 865 -13.45 24.08 17.82
C HIS A 865 -13.00 22.61 17.68
N ALA A 866 -11.72 22.28 17.96
CA ALA A 866 -11.23 20.89 17.96
C ALA A 866 -11.12 20.31 19.38
N LEU A 867 -11.88 20.87 20.33
CA LEU A 867 -12.24 20.23 21.58
C LEU A 867 -13.74 19.98 21.60
N ILE A 868 -14.16 18.89 22.25
CA ILE A 868 -15.57 18.64 22.58
C ILE A 868 -15.78 19.15 24.00
N THR A 869 -16.70 20.06 24.22
CA THR A 869 -16.99 20.65 25.53
C THR A 869 -18.36 20.17 25.99
N LEU A 870 -18.45 19.84 27.27
CA LEU A 870 -19.65 19.32 27.90
C LEU A 870 -20.25 20.42 28.76
N VAL A 871 -21.32 21.06 28.25
CA VAL A 871 -22.02 22.14 28.95
C VAL A 871 -23.11 21.50 29.82
N PRO A 872 -23.10 21.67 31.16
CA PRO A 872 -24.10 21.08 32.02
C PRO A 872 -25.50 21.58 31.66
N ARG A 873 -26.49 20.69 31.66
CA ARG A 873 -27.88 21.11 31.49
C ARG A 873 -28.36 21.85 32.73
N ASN A 874 -29.23 22.85 32.54
CA ASN A 874 -29.77 23.67 33.63
C ASN A 874 -30.45 22.85 34.74
N SER A 875 -30.96 21.65 34.43
CA SER A 875 -31.60 20.74 35.37
C SER A 875 -30.64 19.79 36.10
N VAL A 876 -29.33 19.89 35.85
CA VAL A 876 -28.31 18.96 36.35
C VAL A 876 -27.28 19.74 37.16
N SER A 877 -27.20 19.43 38.45
CA SER A 877 -26.17 19.94 39.36
C SER A 877 -25.40 18.76 39.93
N LEU A 878 -24.09 18.74 39.73
CA LEU A 878 -23.18 17.73 40.26
C LEU A 878 -22.16 18.42 41.17
N ASN A 879 -21.87 17.81 42.33
CA ASN A 879 -20.78 18.28 43.19
C ASN A 879 -19.40 17.85 42.64
N GLU A 880 -18.31 18.33 43.25
CA GLU A 880 -16.95 18.05 42.77
C GLU A 880 -16.61 16.54 42.78
N GLU A 881 -17.02 15.82 43.82
CA GLU A 881 -16.81 14.37 43.92
C GLU A 881 -17.55 13.61 42.80
N GLN A 882 -18.80 13.97 42.53
CA GLN A 882 -19.59 13.39 41.43
C GLN A 882 -18.98 13.70 40.05
N VAL A 883 -18.43 14.90 39.86
CA VAL A 883 -17.72 15.26 38.62
C VAL A 883 -16.45 14.42 38.46
N ASN A 884 -15.67 14.23 39.53
CA ASN A 884 -14.47 13.39 39.52
C ASN A 884 -14.82 11.91 39.29
N ALA A 885 -15.88 11.40 39.91
CA ALA A 885 -16.38 10.04 39.69
C ALA A 885 -16.81 9.82 38.24
N LEU A 886 -17.52 10.79 37.65
CA LEU A 886 -17.88 10.75 36.24
C LEU A 886 -16.63 10.79 35.35
N LEU A 887 -15.62 11.57 35.70
CA LEU A 887 -14.36 11.64 34.94
C LEU A 887 -13.52 10.36 35.02
N ALA A 888 -13.57 9.62 36.12
CA ALA A 888 -13.04 8.26 36.17
C ALA A 888 -13.71 7.39 35.11
N TYR A 889 -15.05 7.38 35.05
CA TYR A 889 -15.79 6.66 34.03
C TYR A 889 -15.47 7.14 32.61
N LEU A 890 -15.43 8.46 32.37
CA LEU A 890 -15.14 9.02 31.05
C LEU A 890 -13.73 8.68 30.54
N ASN A 891 -12.76 8.46 31.43
CA ASN A 891 -11.40 8.07 31.07
C ASN A 891 -11.13 6.56 31.24
N SER A 892 -12.17 5.75 31.49
CA SER A 892 -12.10 4.29 31.56
C SER A 892 -11.92 3.62 30.20
N SER A 893 -11.72 2.31 30.19
CA SER A 893 -11.77 1.48 28.97
C SER A 893 -13.19 1.36 28.41
N PHE A 894 -14.24 1.48 29.24
CA PHE A 894 -15.64 1.49 28.78
C PHE A 894 -15.89 2.60 27.78
N ILE A 895 -15.44 3.83 28.07
CA ILE A 895 -15.64 4.94 27.13
C ILE A 895 -14.68 4.87 25.96
N GLN A 896 -13.43 4.42 26.16
CA GLN A 896 -12.52 4.24 25.03
C GLN A 896 -13.06 3.20 24.04
N TYR A 897 -13.66 2.11 24.53
CA TYR A 897 -14.34 1.11 23.71
C TYR A 897 -15.47 1.72 22.88
N TYR A 898 -16.35 2.51 23.50
CA TYR A 898 -17.43 3.21 22.79
C TYR A 898 -16.88 4.10 21.68
N VAL A 899 -15.82 4.87 21.99
CA VAL A 899 -15.19 5.75 21.00
C VAL A 899 -14.55 4.94 19.86
N GLU A 900 -13.87 3.83 20.12
CA GLU A 900 -13.25 3.01 19.06
C GLU A 900 -14.26 2.33 18.14
N THR A 901 -15.46 2.02 18.64
CA THR A 901 -16.54 1.36 17.87
C THR A 901 -17.44 2.34 17.11
N HIS A 902 -17.66 3.55 17.65
CA HIS A 902 -18.58 4.54 17.08
C HIS A 902 -17.89 5.75 16.45
N GLY A 903 -16.66 6.05 16.88
CA GLY A 903 -15.87 7.21 16.48
C GLY A 903 -15.56 7.27 14.99
N ARG A 904 -15.41 8.49 14.47
CA ARG A 904 -15.07 8.72 13.07
C ARG A 904 -13.57 8.47 12.83
N ARG A 905 -13.22 7.43 12.08
CA ARG A 905 -11.84 7.23 11.64
C ARG A 905 -11.43 8.25 10.58
N SER A 906 -10.23 8.79 10.76
CA SER A 906 -9.53 9.59 9.75
C SER A 906 -8.19 8.93 9.42
N GLY A 907 -7.65 9.18 8.22
CA GLY A 907 -6.36 8.63 7.80
C GLY A 907 -5.23 8.94 8.80
N GLY A 908 -4.20 8.09 8.83
CA GLY A 908 -3.09 8.23 9.77
C GLY A 908 -3.32 7.59 11.14
N GLY A 909 -4.46 6.92 11.35
CA GLY A 909 -4.74 6.23 12.60
C GLY A 909 -5.29 7.16 13.67
N ILE A 910 -6.05 8.20 13.30
CA ILE A 910 -6.73 9.12 14.23
C ILE A 910 -8.20 8.71 14.38
N ILE A 911 -8.75 8.83 15.59
CA ILE A 911 -10.18 8.69 15.85
C ILE A 911 -10.81 10.01 16.30
N GLY A 912 -11.95 10.34 15.69
CA GLY A 912 -12.71 11.54 15.93
C GLY A 912 -13.97 11.30 16.77
N LEU A 913 -14.12 12.00 17.90
CA LEU A 913 -15.35 12.02 18.70
C LEU A 913 -16.27 13.15 18.22
N GLU A 914 -17.20 12.87 17.31
CA GLU A 914 -18.17 13.87 16.83
C GLU A 914 -19.25 14.17 17.89
N ILE A 915 -19.88 15.36 17.87
CA ILE A 915 -20.87 15.74 18.90
C ILE A 915 -22.10 14.83 18.92
N ASN A 916 -22.52 14.30 17.76
CA ASN A 916 -23.65 13.37 17.68
C ASN A 916 -23.30 12.03 18.35
N ILE A 917 -22.07 11.55 18.15
CA ILE A 917 -21.55 10.36 18.82
C ILE A 917 -21.45 10.62 20.34
N ALA A 918 -20.90 11.76 20.74
CA ALA A 918 -20.79 12.12 22.15
C ALA A 918 -22.18 12.19 22.83
N ARG A 919 -23.21 12.74 22.17
CA ARG A 919 -24.58 12.86 22.72
C ARG A 919 -25.22 11.52 23.07
N ASP A 920 -24.95 10.48 22.28
CA ASP A 920 -25.51 9.14 22.46
C ASP A 920 -24.60 8.23 23.31
N MET A 921 -23.48 8.73 23.80
CA MET A 921 -22.54 7.97 24.61
C MET A 921 -23.19 7.54 25.94
N PRO A 922 -23.18 6.24 26.29
CA PRO A 922 -23.66 5.77 27.58
C PRO A 922 -22.69 6.21 28.67
N VAL A 923 -23.20 6.87 29.71
CA VAL A 923 -22.41 7.35 30.85
C VAL A 923 -23.06 6.97 32.17
N LEU A 924 -22.22 6.79 33.18
CA LEU A 924 -22.67 6.49 34.54
C LEU A 924 -23.45 7.67 35.12
N ASP A 925 -24.69 7.43 35.53
CA ASP A 925 -25.49 8.40 36.27
C ASP A 925 -25.02 8.44 37.72
N VAL A 926 -23.99 9.25 37.98
CA VAL A 926 -23.37 9.43 39.30
C VAL A 926 -24.33 9.89 40.40
N ARG A 927 -25.55 10.34 40.03
CA ARG A 927 -26.60 10.70 41.00
C ARG A 927 -27.33 9.48 41.57
N LYS A 928 -27.22 8.32 40.90
CA LYS A 928 -27.83 7.04 41.32
C LYS A 928 -26.88 6.16 42.12
N LEU A 929 -25.59 6.52 42.21
CA LEU A 929 -24.58 5.75 42.92
C LEU A 929 -24.63 6.00 44.43
N THR A 930 -24.16 5.03 45.21
CA THR A 930 -23.96 5.25 46.65
C THR A 930 -22.81 6.23 46.90
N LYS A 931 -22.78 6.81 48.10
CA LYS A 931 -21.72 7.76 48.48
C LYS A 931 -20.34 7.11 48.38
N GLU A 932 -20.21 5.87 48.86
CA GLU A 932 -18.96 5.10 48.85
C GLU A 932 -18.48 4.82 47.42
N GLN A 933 -19.40 4.53 46.50
CA GLN A 933 -19.08 4.33 45.07
C GLN A 933 -18.58 5.61 44.42
N VAL A 934 -19.22 6.76 44.71
CA VAL A 934 -18.79 8.08 44.21
C VAL A 934 -17.40 8.43 44.76
N GLU A 935 -17.19 8.29 46.07
CA GLU A 935 -15.91 8.57 46.73
C GLU A 935 -14.79 7.67 46.17
N SER A 936 -15.07 6.39 45.98
CA SER A 936 -14.12 5.43 45.40
C SER A 936 -13.68 5.81 43.98
N LEU A 937 -14.64 6.08 43.08
CA LEU A 937 -14.34 6.50 41.71
C LEU A 937 -13.62 7.86 41.67
N ALA A 938 -14.05 8.82 42.48
CA ALA A 938 -13.43 10.14 42.58
C ALA A 938 -11.97 10.04 43.06
N HIS A 939 -11.71 9.20 44.06
CA HIS A 939 -10.37 8.92 44.54
C HIS A 939 -9.48 8.33 43.44
N LYS A 940 -9.98 7.34 42.69
CA LYS A 940 -9.24 6.75 41.56
C LYS A 940 -8.99 7.71 40.41
N PHE A 941 -9.90 8.63 40.13
CA PHE A 941 -9.62 9.73 39.19
C PHE A 941 -8.44 10.59 39.68
N GLY A 942 -8.39 10.90 40.97
CA GLY A 942 -7.27 11.61 41.59
C GLY A 942 -5.94 10.87 41.44
N GLU A 943 -5.91 9.55 41.67
CA GLU A 943 -4.71 8.73 41.45
C GLU A 943 -4.27 8.73 39.98
N LEU A 944 -5.20 8.60 39.05
CA LEU A 944 -4.93 8.62 37.61
C LEU A 944 -4.31 9.97 37.19
N GLU A 945 -4.84 11.08 37.68
CA GLU A 945 -4.32 12.41 37.40
C GLU A 945 -2.94 12.63 38.03
N ALA A 946 -2.75 12.22 39.29
CA ALA A 946 -1.47 12.33 39.97
C ALA A 946 -0.37 11.56 39.23
N GLU A 947 -0.68 10.36 38.74
CA GLU A 947 0.23 9.56 37.93
C GLU A 947 0.52 10.22 36.59
N ALA A 948 -0.50 10.75 35.90
CA ALA A 948 -0.32 11.47 34.63
C ALA A 948 0.62 12.68 34.79
N ARG A 949 0.47 13.45 35.88
CA ARG A 949 1.38 14.56 36.19
C ARG A 949 2.79 14.07 36.51
N ARG A 950 2.93 12.98 37.29
CA ARG A 950 4.23 12.39 37.65
C ARG A 950 5.04 11.93 36.43
N ILE A 951 4.38 11.34 35.43
CA ILE A 951 5.05 10.84 34.21
C ILE A 951 5.16 11.90 33.09
N GLY A 952 4.68 13.11 33.33
CA GLY A 952 4.79 14.24 32.41
C GLY A 952 3.77 14.25 31.26
N GLY A 953 2.59 13.65 31.44
CA GLY A 953 1.45 13.77 30.52
C GLY A 953 0.71 12.47 30.25
N ALA A 954 -0.35 12.56 29.46
CA ALA A 954 -1.21 11.46 29.03
C ALA A 954 -1.44 11.44 27.50
N SER A 955 -0.60 12.10 26.69
CA SER A 955 -0.83 12.28 25.24
C SER A 955 -0.05 11.31 24.37
N MET A 956 1.06 10.77 24.87
CA MET A 956 1.97 9.92 24.12
C MET A 956 1.70 8.44 24.38
N LYS A 957 2.12 7.57 23.46
CA LYS A 957 1.91 6.12 23.59
C LYS A 957 2.53 5.59 24.89
N GLU A 958 3.79 5.91 25.14
CA GLU A 958 4.52 5.44 26.33
C GLU A 958 3.88 5.92 27.64
N GLN A 959 3.24 7.09 27.62
CA GLN A 959 2.50 7.63 28.76
C GLN A 959 1.21 6.84 29.00
N ILE A 960 0.43 6.60 27.94
CA ILE A 960 -0.81 5.81 28.03
C ILE A 960 -0.53 4.39 28.52
N GLU A 961 0.53 3.74 28.02
CA GLU A 961 0.91 2.40 28.50
C GLU A 961 1.22 2.38 30.01
N LYS A 962 1.87 3.43 30.55
CA LYS A 962 2.13 3.55 31.99
C LYS A 962 0.87 3.84 32.80
N LEU A 963 -0.14 4.48 32.20
CA LEU A 963 -1.42 4.81 32.86
C LEU A 963 -2.42 3.66 32.84
N LYS A 964 -2.25 2.66 31.96
CA LYS A 964 -3.15 1.50 31.85
C LYS A 964 -3.46 0.81 33.19
N PRO A 965 -2.48 0.51 34.07
CA PRO A 965 -2.79 -0.12 35.36
C PRO A 965 -3.81 0.68 36.18
N LYS A 966 -3.69 2.02 36.19
CA LYS A 966 -4.64 2.90 36.90
C LYS A 966 -6.01 2.96 36.23
N ILE A 967 -6.05 2.89 34.90
CA ILE A 967 -7.30 2.78 34.14
C ILE A 967 -7.98 1.43 34.45
N TYR A 968 -7.23 0.33 34.55
CA TYR A 968 -7.79 -0.99 34.81
C TYR A 968 -8.34 -1.12 36.23
N GLU A 969 -7.69 -0.49 37.21
CA GLU A 969 -8.25 -0.35 38.57
C GLU A 969 -9.62 0.36 38.54
N ILE A 970 -9.76 1.43 37.74
CA ILE A 970 -11.04 2.13 37.54
C ILE A 970 -12.06 1.20 36.87
N ASP A 971 -11.64 0.47 35.83
CA ASP A 971 -12.52 -0.44 35.07
C ASP A 971 -13.12 -1.54 35.95
N HIS A 972 -12.34 -2.12 36.87
CA HIS A 972 -12.86 -3.15 37.79
C HIS A 972 -13.92 -2.59 38.73
N ILE A 973 -13.72 -1.39 39.29
CA ILE A 973 -14.72 -0.75 40.15
C ILE A 973 -15.99 -0.45 39.36
N ILE A 974 -15.87 0.02 38.12
CA ILE A 974 -17.03 0.23 37.23
C ILE A 974 -17.73 -1.11 36.95
N GLY A 975 -16.97 -2.18 36.70
CA GLY A 975 -17.49 -3.53 36.51
C GLY A 975 -18.33 -4.00 37.70
N GLU A 976 -17.83 -3.82 38.92
CA GLU A 976 -18.57 -4.13 40.15
C GLU A 976 -19.86 -3.31 40.27
N ILE A 977 -19.79 -1.99 40.03
CA ILE A 977 -20.96 -1.09 40.05
C ILE A 977 -22.01 -1.54 39.03
N LEU A 978 -21.59 -1.96 37.84
CA LEU A 978 -22.48 -2.41 36.78
C LEU A 978 -22.86 -3.89 36.90
N SER A 979 -22.40 -4.60 37.94
CA SER A 979 -22.63 -6.04 38.16
C SER A 979 -22.15 -6.92 37.00
N LEU A 980 -21.05 -6.52 36.37
CA LEU A 980 -20.36 -7.29 35.32
C LEU A 980 -19.41 -8.30 35.93
N LYS A 981 -19.16 -9.41 35.23
CA LYS A 981 -18.16 -10.38 35.67
C LYS A 981 -16.76 -9.83 35.40
N PRO A 982 -15.75 -10.17 36.24
CA PRO A 982 -14.37 -9.73 36.01
C PRO A 982 -13.85 -10.07 34.60
N GLU A 983 -14.22 -11.24 34.08
CA GLU A 983 -13.80 -11.68 32.75
C GLU A 983 -14.36 -10.79 31.63
N ASP A 984 -15.56 -10.23 31.81
CA ASP A 984 -16.19 -9.34 30.83
C ASP A 984 -15.43 -8.00 30.73
N VAL A 985 -14.96 -7.52 31.89
CA VAL A 985 -14.14 -6.30 32.03
C VAL A 985 -12.76 -6.51 31.40
N GLU A 986 -12.08 -7.61 31.73
CA GLU A 986 -10.76 -7.94 31.17
C GLU A 986 -10.80 -8.11 29.64
N ASP A 987 -11.81 -8.82 29.13
CA ASP A 987 -11.98 -8.98 27.69
C ASP A 987 -12.34 -7.65 26.99
N MET A 988 -13.02 -6.72 27.69
CA MET A 988 -13.26 -5.37 27.17
C MET A 988 -11.96 -4.59 27.08
N GLN A 989 -11.12 -4.61 28.12
CA GLN A 989 -9.81 -3.97 28.11
C GLN A 989 -8.96 -4.46 26.93
N LYS A 990 -8.87 -5.79 26.75
CA LYS A 990 -8.17 -6.41 25.62
C LYS A 990 -8.73 -5.96 24.27
N THR A 991 -10.06 -5.93 24.13
CA THR A 991 -10.72 -5.47 22.90
C THR A 991 -10.37 -4.00 22.58
N VAL A 992 -10.28 -3.12 23.59
CA VAL A 992 -9.83 -1.74 23.38
C VAL A 992 -8.40 -1.69 22.86
N GLU A 993 -7.50 -2.49 23.43
CA GLU A 993 -6.11 -2.56 22.97
C GLU A 993 -6.04 -2.99 21.49
N ASP A 994 -6.75 -4.05 21.14
CA ASP A 994 -6.82 -4.56 19.77
C ASP A 994 -7.37 -3.49 18.79
N LEU A 995 -8.43 -2.77 19.17
CA LEU A 995 -9.03 -1.73 18.33
C LEU A 995 -8.11 -0.52 18.12
N VAL A 996 -7.40 -0.08 19.17
CA VAL A 996 -6.42 1.01 19.13
C VAL A 996 -5.21 0.59 18.31
N GLU A 997 -4.68 -0.62 18.52
CA GLU A 997 -3.57 -1.16 17.75
C GLU A 997 -3.95 -1.26 16.27
N ARG A 998 -5.11 -1.86 15.97
CA ARG A 998 -5.67 -1.95 14.62
C ARG A 998 -5.72 -0.58 13.93
N ARG A 999 -6.10 0.47 14.66
CA ARG A 999 -6.15 1.85 14.13
C ARG A 999 -4.77 2.38 13.78
N ILE A 1000 -3.80 2.21 14.66
CA ILE A 1000 -2.45 2.77 14.53
C ILE A 1000 -1.61 1.97 13.52
N MET A 1001 -1.64 0.64 13.61
CA MET A 1001 -0.91 -0.26 12.73
C MET A 1001 -1.46 -0.22 11.30
N GLY A 1002 -2.77 -0.07 11.14
CA GLY A 1002 -3.39 0.15 9.82
C GLY A 1002 -2.91 1.42 9.11
N ALA A 1003 -2.22 2.34 9.80
CA ALA A 1003 -1.58 3.51 9.21
C ALA A 1003 -0.08 3.30 8.85
N LYS A 1004 0.57 2.24 9.34
CA LYS A 1004 1.99 1.91 9.06
C LYS A 1004 2.17 1.19 7.73
N GLU A 1005 3.39 1.16 7.17
CA GLU A 1005 3.70 0.61 5.84
C GLU A 1005 3.07 -0.77 5.55
N ALA A 1006 2.82 -1.03 4.27
CA ALA A 1006 2.21 -2.28 3.84
C ALA A 1006 3.13 -3.49 4.08
N MET A 1007 2.55 -4.57 4.59
CA MET A 1007 3.21 -5.87 4.81
C MET A 1007 2.40 -6.98 4.11
N PRO A 1008 2.55 -7.12 2.77
CA PRO A 1008 1.86 -8.16 2.00
C PRO A 1008 2.20 -9.60 2.45
N GLU A 1009 3.36 -9.80 3.08
CA GLU A 1009 3.82 -11.11 3.59
C GLU A 1009 3.19 -11.54 4.94
N SER A 1010 2.26 -10.74 5.48
CA SER A 1010 1.53 -11.08 6.72
C SER A 1010 0.60 -12.29 6.59
N VAL A 1011 0.29 -12.72 5.37
CA VAL A 1011 -0.39 -14.00 5.10
C VAL A 1011 0.51 -14.85 4.21
N LYS A 1012 0.74 -16.10 4.62
CA LYS A 1012 1.58 -17.06 3.90
C LYS A 1012 0.71 -18.14 3.25
N GLY A 1013 0.94 -18.40 1.98
CA GLY A 1013 0.26 -19.45 1.20
C GLY A 1013 1.16 -20.66 0.92
N GLU A 1014 0.62 -21.70 0.29
CA GLU A 1014 1.38 -22.92 -0.10
C GLU A 1014 2.50 -22.61 -1.11
N ALA A 1015 2.38 -21.52 -1.87
CA ALA A 1015 3.39 -21.09 -2.82
C ALA A 1015 4.56 -20.39 -2.10
N GLU A 1016 5.58 -21.15 -1.69
CA GLU A 1016 6.85 -20.54 -1.30
C GLU A 1016 7.45 -19.76 -2.47
N LEU A 1017 7.79 -18.48 -2.22
CA LEU A 1017 8.51 -17.60 -3.15
C LEU A 1017 9.88 -18.24 -3.47
N ARG A 1018 9.97 -18.95 -4.60
CA ARG A 1018 11.21 -19.62 -5.03
C ARG A 1018 12.35 -18.65 -5.37
N ILE A 1019 12.04 -17.38 -5.66
CA ILE A 1019 13.03 -16.37 -6.09
C ILE A 1019 12.82 -15.08 -5.29
N LYS A 1020 13.48 -14.91 -4.14
CA LYS A 1020 13.41 -13.66 -3.37
C LYS A 1020 14.49 -12.66 -3.80
N PRO A 1021 14.22 -11.35 -3.81
CA PRO A 1021 15.29 -10.36 -3.86
C PRO A 1021 16.28 -10.60 -2.71
N PRO A 1022 17.59 -10.41 -2.91
CA PRO A 1022 18.54 -10.48 -1.81
C PRO A 1022 18.12 -9.51 -0.72
N LYS A 1023 17.99 -10.00 0.53
CA LYS A 1023 17.59 -9.16 1.68
C LYS A 1023 18.52 -7.94 1.72
N LYS A 1024 17.98 -6.73 1.54
CA LYS A 1024 18.73 -5.49 1.78
C LYS A 1024 19.27 -5.59 3.20
N ALA A 1025 20.60 -5.59 3.36
CA ALA A 1025 21.22 -5.46 4.67
C ALA A 1025 20.59 -4.23 5.33
N LYS A 1026 19.97 -4.41 6.51
CA LYS A 1026 19.50 -3.28 7.31
C LYS A 1026 20.69 -2.34 7.42
N ARG A 1027 20.62 -1.16 6.79
CA ARG A 1027 21.48 -0.04 7.15
C ARG A 1027 21.28 0.10 8.65
N LYS A 1028 22.26 -0.30 9.45
CA LYS A 1028 22.36 0.17 10.82
C LYS A 1028 22.32 1.69 10.66
N LYS A 1029 21.22 2.30 11.09
CA LYS A 1029 21.26 3.70 11.48
C LYS A 1029 22.37 3.75 12.53
N GLU A 1030 23.55 4.19 12.13
CA GLU A 1030 24.48 4.73 13.08
C GLU A 1030 23.69 5.79 13.83
N LYS A 1031 23.48 5.52 15.12
CA LYS A 1031 22.97 6.51 16.06
C LYS A 1031 23.81 7.75 15.83
N ASN A 1032 23.14 8.86 15.53
CA ASN A 1032 23.70 10.20 15.48
C ASN A 1032 24.95 10.29 16.38
N ALA A 1033 26.13 10.27 15.76
CA ALA A 1033 27.31 10.81 16.38
C ALA A 1033 26.94 12.26 16.68
N THR A 1034 26.87 12.56 17.96
CA THR A 1034 26.79 13.90 18.51
C THR A 1034 27.70 14.82 17.70
N THR A 1035 27.09 15.79 17.01
CA THR A 1035 27.77 17.00 16.53
C THR A 1035 28.47 17.64 17.73
N LYS A 1036 29.73 17.28 17.92
CA LYS A 1036 30.66 18.11 18.70
C LYS A 1036 30.97 19.33 17.85
N GLN A 1037 30.71 20.51 18.40
CA GLN A 1037 31.09 21.78 17.80
C GLN A 1037 32.61 21.81 17.60
N LEU A 1038 33.04 22.41 16.49
CA LEU A 1038 34.45 22.57 16.10
C LEU A 1038 35.29 23.35 17.12
N ASP A 1039 34.63 23.95 18.12
CA ASP A 1039 35.22 24.85 19.11
C ASP A 1039 36.00 24.06 20.20
N GLU A 1040 35.60 22.81 20.50
CA GLU A 1040 36.31 21.93 21.46
C GLU A 1040 37.63 21.33 20.91
N PHE A 1041 37.93 21.48 19.61
CA PHE A 1041 39.18 20.98 19.02
C PHE A 1041 40.36 21.96 19.22
N PHE A 1042 40.07 23.25 19.48
CA PHE A 1042 41.10 24.28 19.64
C PHE A 1042 41.53 24.53 21.10
N GLU A 1043 40.72 24.16 22.09
CA GLU A 1043 41.08 24.33 23.51
C GLU A 1043 42.05 23.24 24.04
N GLY A 1044 42.23 22.13 23.31
CA GLY A 1044 43.17 21.05 23.67
C GLY A 1044 44.62 21.25 23.20
N LEU A 1045 44.95 22.37 22.55
CA LEU A 1045 46.29 22.66 21.98
C LEU A 1045 47.01 23.85 22.63
N GLN A 1046 46.45 24.46 23.69
CA GLN A 1046 47.08 25.58 24.42
C GLN A 1046 47.11 25.42 25.96
N SER A 1047 47.50 24.24 26.45
CA SER A 1047 48.01 24.10 27.81
C SER A 1047 49.21 23.13 27.86
N LYS A 1048 50.34 23.63 27.39
CA LYS A 1048 51.60 23.57 28.13
C LYS A 1048 51.76 24.88 28.88
#